data_AF-A0A427KBL2-F1
#
_entry.id   AF-A0A427KBL2-F1
#
_cell.length_a   1.000
_cell.length_b   1.000
_cell.length_c   1.000
_cell.angle_alpha   90.00
_cell.angle_beta   90.00
_cell.angle_gamma   90.00
#
_symmetry.space_group_name_H-M   'P 1'
#
loop_
_entity.id
_entity.type
_entity.pdbx_description
1 polymer ?
#
loop_
_entity_poly.entity_id
_entity_poly.type
_entity_poly.pdbx_seq_one_letter_code
_entity_poly.pdbx_strand_id
1 'polypeptide(L)'
;MTTLSKVKSIYSLERPQWMDAAGLSKGINHDRQHLGIILPAGRSIKVRQLSPNNGSLTLRLLNNNDQTEASVGVGSAWVTLSASAPSVPFIDTPYELSTVVVEYEYDDMATALPVYEQGGSESAFFHLWDSQNAEFALITSEFVNILIPAADKQRLRTLHAQNSVDRLLEGYKNIFDFYNTLIGLSFQTPVVTDRNIRNRYFIKADKSGPGAAYYSDRWTAETSPTVSDFWLFSKEPGWGCLHEIAHGYEGKFMSDRFIDVREVWNNIYCACYQNVTMGDRQYQQGWLYDYGRQAAVEKIINDFVRNGTPVNQWDLRSKLYFMMQMVNKAGMEAFTRFNQHYRQLSNRSGFIAEAHSLLDMLSVSFAEAGAKIDVTPFMQLVGAPLTRQQRDSNLFCQGKAVYPLNQLVEEGRLTALQQQLDLHSPLALVDVQQLKITGLTGSVSLTLDIDDFRQIENETLTLLDGATVVRQAKIDRQEMLLEDLPVGVYTLHLPTGKSQKYDVQPGYPIVKAGQSAQRISYRRKIASPLLNQAFNLLGLGDALFASVELDHSKGLLSVHAAGNSPHVYFPDQTYAQIKIRDGSNREIYKRTFLGNDRLIVHDEIAFSYGDRIEIYHREPTRLRLLPAASGIIDTLSETNHFVITASGLKNEKLNNNPESDLAERLESASLAIAANHAVGAADYAAAKDDLWLAVMALSRPLRDTLYAKYYLYLSMYNELVDHPEVPEVPEVPEVPEVPEVPEVPEVPEVPEEPVVPAPPLYPLWEASRVYVGGDRVTHKGRNYLAKWWIGQGTEPGLESTTGAADGDGRPWTEI
;
A
#
# COMPACT_ATOMS: atom_id res chain seq x y z
N MET A 1 16.49 51.41 31.85
CA MET A 1 15.79 50.35 31.10
C MET A 1 14.42 50.23 31.71
N THR A 2 13.41 50.60 30.95
CA THR A 2 12.01 50.51 31.36
C THR A 2 11.50 49.14 30.95
N THR A 3 10.95 48.38 31.89
CA THR A 3 10.27 47.12 31.57
C THR A 3 8.90 47.43 30.97
N LEU A 4 8.63 46.93 29.79
CA LEU A 4 7.34 47.01 29.11
C LEU A 4 6.59 45.70 29.34
N SER A 5 5.33 45.77 29.75
CA SER A 5 4.42 44.61 29.87
C SER A 5 3.33 44.65 28.81
N LYS A 6 3.06 43.49 28.20
CA LYS A 6 2.07 43.31 27.13
C LYS A 6 1.29 42.03 27.36
N VAL A 7 0.09 41.98 26.79
CA VAL A 7 -0.79 40.80 26.79
C VAL A 7 -1.17 40.48 25.34
N LYS A 8 -1.20 39.20 24.99
CA LYS A 8 -1.63 38.72 23.67
C LYS A 8 -2.54 37.50 23.80
N SER A 9 -3.66 37.51 23.09
CA SER A 9 -4.49 36.33 22.87
C SER A 9 -3.86 35.44 21.81
N ILE A 10 -3.76 34.15 22.11
CA ILE A 10 -3.19 33.12 21.26
C ILE A 10 -4.35 32.26 20.75
N TYR A 11 -4.57 32.24 19.44
CA TYR A 11 -5.57 31.35 18.83
C TYR A 11 -5.06 29.90 18.83
N SER A 12 -5.99 28.95 18.75
CA SER A 12 -5.69 27.52 18.60
C SER A 12 -6.18 26.98 17.26
N LEU A 13 -5.66 25.81 16.89
CA LEU A 13 -6.10 25.06 15.70
C LEU A 13 -6.75 23.73 16.11
N GLU A 14 -7.50 23.14 15.17
CA GLU A 14 -8.00 21.77 15.28
C GLU A 14 -6.90 20.78 14.90
N ARG A 15 -6.66 19.73 15.71
CA ARG A 15 -5.67 18.71 15.39
C ARG A 15 -6.23 17.76 14.32
N PRO A 16 -5.59 17.63 13.15
CA PRO A 16 -6.07 16.75 12.09
C PRO A 16 -5.65 15.30 12.35
N GLN A 17 -6.32 14.62 13.29
CA GLN A 17 -5.99 13.22 13.64
C GLN A 17 -5.95 12.29 12.41
N TRP A 18 -6.76 12.57 11.39
CA TRP A 18 -6.77 11.79 10.15
C TRP A 18 -5.54 11.98 9.27
N MET A 19 -4.90 13.15 9.32
CA MET A 19 -3.62 13.40 8.66
C MET A 19 -2.47 12.79 9.46
N ASP A 20 -2.51 12.88 10.80
CA ASP A 20 -1.52 12.24 11.69
C ASP A 20 -1.49 10.71 11.47
N ALA A 21 -2.66 10.08 11.36
CA ALA A 21 -2.78 8.65 11.08
C ALA A 21 -2.09 8.26 9.76
N ALA A 22 -2.25 9.08 8.71
CA ALA A 22 -1.62 8.91 7.42
C ALA A 22 -0.12 9.30 7.39
N GLY A 23 0.39 9.97 8.44
CA GLY A 23 1.73 10.55 8.46
C GLY A 23 1.89 11.83 7.64
N LEU A 24 0.78 12.43 7.22
CA LEU A 24 0.76 13.63 6.41
C LEU A 24 1.03 14.86 7.30
N SER A 25 2.30 15.25 7.41
CA SER A 25 2.68 16.34 8.32
C SER A 25 2.15 17.70 7.90
N LYS A 26 2.15 18.02 6.60
CA LYS A 26 1.61 19.22 5.93
C LYS A 26 1.74 20.51 6.76
N GLY A 27 2.88 20.75 7.43
CA GLY A 27 3.09 21.91 8.30
C GLY A 27 2.19 22.00 9.54
N ILE A 28 1.67 20.89 10.06
CA ILE A 28 0.82 20.82 11.27
C ILE A 28 1.52 21.55 12.42
N ASN A 29 2.77 21.20 12.75
CA ASN A 29 3.47 21.85 13.88
C ASN A 29 4.25 23.12 13.47
N HIS A 30 3.91 23.76 12.35
CA HIS A 30 4.61 24.95 11.85
C HIS A 30 4.00 26.27 12.35
N ASP A 31 2.67 26.35 12.44
CA ASP A 31 1.97 27.61 12.74
C ASP A 31 2.38 28.18 14.10
N ARG A 32 2.65 29.49 14.13
CA ARG A 32 3.12 30.19 15.33
C ARG A 32 2.81 31.67 15.27
N GLN A 33 2.75 32.28 16.45
CA GLN A 33 2.25 33.63 16.66
C GLN A 33 3.34 34.54 17.23
N HIS A 34 3.79 35.53 16.45
CA HIS A 34 4.84 36.47 16.87
C HIS A 34 4.39 37.37 18.04
N LEU A 35 5.29 37.75 18.94
CA LEU A 35 4.99 38.72 20.01
C LEU A 35 5.19 40.18 19.58
N GLY A 36 5.48 40.42 18.30
CA GLY A 36 5.47 41.76 17.69
C GLY A 36 6.74 42.59 17.93
N ILE A 37 7.80 41.95 18.43
CA ILE A 37 9.08 42.61 18.74
C ILE A 37 10.27 41.82 18.19
N ILE A 38 11.40 42.51 18.05
CA ILE A 38 12.72 41.90 17.86
C ILE A 38 13.51 42.14 19.15
N LEU A 39 14.01 41.05 19.73
CA LEU A 39 14.80 41.07 20.95
C LEU A 39 16.30 41.12 20.59
N PRO A 40 17.05 42.17 20.99
CA PRO A 40 18.48 42.26 20.69
C PRO A 40 19.29 41.17 21.42
N ALA A 41 20.49 40.88 20.92
CA ALA A 41 21.41 39.96 21.59
C ALA A 41 21.73 40.42 23.03
N GLY A 42 21.79 39.46 23.95
CA GLY A 42 22.02 39.68 25.38
C GLY A 42 20.80 40.15 26.17
N ARG A 43 19.63 40.32 25.53
CA ARG A 43 18.38 40.72 26.20
C ARG A 43 17.48 39.53 26.46
N SER A 44 16.50 39.72 27.35
CA SER A 44 15.60 38.66 27.80
C SER A 44 14.14 39.07 27.67
N ILE A 45 13.29 38.08 27.48
CA ILE A 45 11.83 38.20 27.57
C ILE A 45 11.34 37.29 28.71
N LYS A 46 10.41 37.80 29.52
CA LYS A 46 9.66 37.00 30.47
C LYS A 46 8.28 36.71 29.90
N VAL A 47 7.77 35.50 30.04
CA VAL A 47 6.44 35.12 29.56
C VAL A 47 5.74 34.25 30.59
N ARG A 48 4.43 34.39 30.73
CA ARG A 48 3.55 33.43 31.42
C ARG A 48 2.19 33.36 30.72
N GLN A 49 1.48 32.28 30.96
CA GLN A 49 0.09 32.11 30.57
C GLN A 49 -0.83 32.65 31.67
N LEU A 50 -1.86 33.40 31.29
CA LEU A 50 -2.88 33.93 32.21
C LEU A 50 -4.09 33.00 32.35
N SER A 51 -4.35 32.13 31.37
CA SER A 51 -5.49 31.20 31.41
C SER A 51 -5.26 30.08 32.44
N PRO A 52 -6.23 29.80 33.34
CA PRO A 52 -6.12 28.69 34.28
C PRO A 52 -6.21 27.32 33.56
N ASN A 53 -5.15 26.51 33.67
CA ASN A 53 -5.08 25.08 33.29
C ASN A 53 -5.32 24.70 31.81
N ASN A 54 -4.71 25.42 30.86
CA ASN A 54 -4.76 25.06 29.43
C ASN A 54 -3.36 24.68 28.90
N GLY A 55 -2.89 23.44 29.14
CA GLY A 55 -1.65 22.89 28.56
C GLY A 55 -0.35 23.65 28.87
N SER A 56 0.77 23.20 28.30
CA SER A 56 2.03 23.98 28.25
C SER A 56 2.20 24.52 26.83
N LEU A 57 2.47 25.81 26.70
CA LEU A 57 2.88 26.41 25.42
C LEU A 57 4.39 26.29 25.25
N THR A 58 4.90 26.63 24.07
CA THR A 58 6.34 26.79 23.82
C THR A 58 6.60 28.19 23.30
N LEU A 59 7.48 28.92 23.98
CA LEU A 59 8.07 30.17 23.49
C LEU A 59 9.35 29.83 22.72
N ARG A 60 9.53 30.43 21.54
CA ARG A 60 10.74 30.31 20.72
C ARG A 60 11.30 31.69 20.42
N LEU A 61 12.62 31.83 20.55
CA LEU A 61 13.38 32.94 19.97
C LEU A 61 13.98 32.44 18.66
N LEU A 62 13.38 32.87 17.53
CA LEU A 62 13.79 32.43 16.20
C LEU A 62 14.54 33.54 15.45
N ASN A 63 15.51 33.15 14.64
CA ASN A 63 16.36 34.02 13.83
C ASN A 63 16.81 33.28 12.55
N ASN A 64 17.95 33.65 11.96
CA ASN A 64 18.46 33.03 10.73
C ASN A 64 19.55 31.96 10.95
N ASN A 65 19.70 31.44 12.17
CA ASN A 65 20.71 30.43 12.51
C ASN A 65 20.27 29.60 13.73
N ASP A 66 19.87 28.35 13.51
CA ASP A 66 19.35 27.44 14.54
C ASP A 66 20.26 27.31 15.78
N GLN A 67 21.59 27.38 15.58
CA GLN A 67 22.59 27.32 16.66
C GLN A 67 22.51 28.47 17.66
N THR A 68 21.80 29.55 17.32
CA THR A 68 21.62 30.73 18.17
C THR A 68 20.18 30.97 18.59
N GLU A 69 19.29 30.05 18.25
CA GLU A 69 17.89 30.06 18.66
C GLU A 69 17.71 29.41 20.03
N ALA A 70 16.62 29.74 20.71
CA ALA A 70 16.31 29.18 22.02
C ALA A 70 14.80 28.93 22.17
N SER A 71 14.43 27.99 23.04
CA SER A 71 13.02 27.76 23.37
C SER A 71 12.82 27.37 24.82
N VAL A 72 11.63 27.64 25.36
CA VAL A 72 11.24 27.28 26.73
C VAL A 72 9.74 26.96 26.79
N GLY A 73 9.37 26.00 27.62
CA GLY A 73 7.97 25.74 27.95
C GLY A 73 7.37 26.90 28.76
N VAL A 74 6.12 27.27 28.46
CA VAL A 74 5.41 28.37 29.13
C VAL A 74 4.13 27.81 29.76
N GLY A 75 4.02 27.96 31.06
CA GLY A 75 2.80 27.70 31.84
C GLY A 75 2.35 28.95 32.60
N SER A 76 1.65 28.79 33.71
CA SER A 76 1.15 29.91 34.53
C SER A 76 2.24 30.67 35.29
N ALA A 77 3.40 30.04 35.53
CA ALA A 77 4.55 30.66 36.16
C ALA A 77 5.35 31.51 35.15
N TRP A 78 5.97 32.59 35.65
CA TRP A 78 6.92 33.37 34.85
C TRP A 78 8.14 32.53 34.49
N VAL A 79 8.40 32.43 33.19
CA VAL A 79 9.64 31.89 32.63
C VAL A 79 10.40 33.00 31.92
N THR A 80 11.74 32.93 31.94
CA THR A 80 12.62 33.91 31.28
C THR A 80 13.42 33.21 30.21
N LEU A 81 13.52 33.82 29.03
CA LEU A 81 14.34 33.33 27.92
C LEU A 81 15.21 34.48 27.39
N SER A 82 16.49 34.20 27.15
CA SER A 82 17.46 35.21 26.70
C SER A 82 17.92 34.95 25.27
N ALA A 83 18.07 36.02 24.49
CA ALA A 83 18.53 35.97 23.11
C ALA A 83 20.06 36.00 23.05
N SER A 84 20.70 34.99 22.46
CA SER A 84 22.14 35.01 22.13
C SER A 84 22.47 35.79 20.85
N ALA A 85 21.49 35.96 19.98
CA ALA A 85 21.53 36.76 18.75
C ALA A 85 20.19 37.51 18.60
N PRO A 86 20.11 38.61 17.81
CA PRO A 86 18.84 39.26 17.53
C PRO A 86 17.80 38.24 17.09
N SER A 87 16.66 38.18 17.77
CA SER A 87 15.68 37.11 17.58
C SER A 87 14.25 37.61 17.74
N VAL A 88 13.32 36.98 17.03
CA VAL A 88 11.89 37.27 17.12
C VAL A 88 11.23 36.24 18.04
N PRO A 89 10.53 36.68 19.11
CA PRO A 89 9.78 35.78 19.97
C PRO A 89 8.47 35.31 19.31
N PHE A 90 8.25 34.00 19.30
CA PHE A 90 7.02 33.35 18.83
C PHE A 90 6.45 32.39 19.88
N ILE A 91 5.13 32.28 19.94
CA ILE A 91 4.43 31.21 20.65
C ILE A 91 3.97 30.18 19.61
N ASP A 92 4.35 28.91 19.79
CA ASP A 92 3.82 27.81 18.97
C ASP A 92 2.30 27.76 19.10
N THR A 93 1.58 27.65 17.99
CA THR A 93 0.12 27.64 18.01
C THR A 93 -0.39 26.33 18.64
N PRO A 94 -1.15 26.40 19.74
CA PRO A 94 -1.65 25.21 20.40
C PRO A 94 -2.80 24.56 19.62
N TYR A 95 -2.97 23.25 19.83
CA TYR A 95 -4.12 22.49 19.37
C TYR A 95 -5.14 22.32 20.50
N GLU A 96 -6.43 22.41 20.17
CA GLU A 96 -7.54 22.01 21.07
C GLU A 96 -7.64 22.77 22.41
N LEU A 97 -7.10 24.00 22.49
CA LEU A 97 -7.25 24.88 23.65
C LEU A 97 -8.30 25.97 23.38
N SER A 98 -9.31 26.07 24.25
CA SER A 98 -10.50 26.92 24.03
C SER A 98 -10.23 28.42 24.12
N THR A 99 -9.22 28.86 24.89
CA THR A 99 -8.68 30.24 24.85
C THR A 99 -7.34 30.33 25.61
N VAL A 100 -6.29 30.84 24.98
CA VAL A 100 -4.97 31.02 25.60
C VAL A 100 -4.61 32.50 25.56
N VAL A 101 -4.27 33.07 26.72
CA VAL A 101 -3.75 34.45 26.81
C VAL A 101 -2.38 34.39 27.46
N VAL A 102 -1.40 35.05 26.84
CA VAL A 102 -0.04 35.19 27.39
C VAL A 102 0.21 36.62 27.82
N GLU A 103 0.88 36.78 28.95
CA GLU A 103 1.48 38.03 29.40
C GLU A 103 2.99 37.94 29.22
N TYR A 104 3.61 39.00 28.74
CA TYR A 104 5.06 39.04 28.52
C TYR A 104 5.67 40.39 28.84
N GLU A 105 6.90 40.35 29.37
CA GLU A 105 7.70 41.51 29.73
C GLU A 105 9.04 41.52 28.99
N TYR A 106 9.45 42.68 28.51
CA TYR A 106 10.74 42.90 27.84
C TYR A 106 11.23 44.34 28.09
N ASP A 107 12.50 44.61 27.82
CA ASP A 107 13.07 45.95 28.01
C ASP A 107 12.81 46.89 26.82
N ASP A 108 12.95 48.20 27.05
CA ASP A 108 12.76 49.25 26.06
C ASP A 108 13.80 49.28 24.93
N MET A 109 14.74 48.34 24.89
CA MET A 109 15.70 48.19 23.78
C MET A 109 15.18 47.29 22.67
N ALA A 110 14.08 46.55 22.89
CA ALA A 110 13.44 45.79 21.83
C ALA A 110 12.77 46.72 20.81
N THR A 111 12.91 46.40 19.52
CA THR A 111 12.28 47.13 18.42
C THR A 111 10.98 46.47 18.00
N ALA A 112 10.12 47.21 17.31
CA ALA A 112 8.89 46.62 16.77
C ALA A 112 9.24 45.72 15.59
N LEU A 113 8.62 44.54 15.48
CA LEU A 113 8.79 43.69 14.31
C LEU A 113 8.03 44.34 13.12
N PRO A 114 8.68 44.66 12.00
CA PRO A 114 7.98 45.00 10.77
C PRO A 114 7.21 43.77 10.28
N VAL A 115 5.89 43.89 10.13
CA VAL A 115 5.03 42.81 9.65
C VAL A 115 4.28 43.28 8.41
N TYR A 116 4.36 42.49 7.34
CA TYR A 116 3.50 42.62 6.17
C TYR A 116 2.45 41.51 6.20
N GLU A 117 1.20 41.89 6.45
CA GLU A 117 0.06 40.99 6.27
C GLU A 117 -0.49 41.15 4.85
N GLN A 118 -0.96 40.07 4.23
CA GLN A 118 -1.54 40.09 2.88
C GLN A 118 -2.60 41.19 2.72
N GLY A 119 -2.47 42.01 1.67
CA GLY A 119 -3.31 43.19 1.44
C GLY A 119 -2.92 44.44 2.26
N GLY A 120 -1.82 44.38 3.02
CA GLY A 120 -1.30 45.47 3.83
C GLY A 120 -0.54 46.55 3.03
N SER A 121 -0.15 47.63 3.72
CA SER A 121 0.60 48.74 3.10
C SER A 121 2.09 48.44 3.03
N GLU A 122 2.60 48.16 1.82
CA GLU A 122 4.03 47.95 1.57
C GLU A 122 4.86 49.18 1.95
N SER A 123 4.34 50.38 1.67
CA SER A 123 5.02 51.63 2.03
C SER A 123 5.21 51.74 3.54
N ALA A 124 4.17 51.45 4.34
CA ALA A 124 4.27 51.47 5.79
C ALA A 124 5.20 50.37 6.31
N PHE A 125 5.12 49.17 5.75
CA PHE A 125 5.98 48.03 6.09
C PHE A 125 7.46 48.35 5.87
N PHE A 126 7.84 48.76 4.67
CA PHE A 126 9.23 49.09 4.36
C PHE A 126 9.71 50.34 5.08
N HIS A 127 8.85 51.36 5.24
CA HIS A 127 9.19 52.55 6.04
C HIS A 127 9.52 52.17 7.48
N LEU A 128 8.71 51.33 8.13
CA LEU A 128 8.98 50.86 9.48
C LEU A 128 10.32 50.11 9.55
N TRP A 129 10.53 49.16 8.63
CA TRP A 129 11.76 48.38 8.56
C TRP A 129 13.01 49.26 8.38
N ASP A 130 12.95 50.24 7.47
CA ASP A 130 14.05 51.17 7.22
C ASP A 130 14.28 52.12 8.40
N SER A 131 13.22 52.66 9.00
CA SER A 131 13.33 53.62 10.11
C SER A 131 13.99 53.03 11.36
N GLN A 132 13.84 51.72 11.59
CA GLN A 132 14.40 51.03 12.74
C GLN A 132 15.71 50.31 12.41
N ASN A 133 16.08 50.22 11.12
CA ASN A 133 17.11 49.32 10.63
C ASN A 133 16.98 47.89 11.21
N ALA A 134 15.73 47.40 11.27
CA ALA A 134 15.38 46.17 11.96
C ALA A 134 16.07 44.94 11.34
N GLU A 135 16.54 44.01 12.17
CA GLU A 135 17.30 42.83 11.75
C GLU A 135 16.43 41.79 11.02
N PHE A 136 15.13 41.81 11.28
CA PHE A 136 14.16 40.90 10.69
C PHE A 136 12.86 41.63 10.33
N ALA A 137 12.11 41.04 9.42
CA ALA A 137 10.69 41.33 9.21
C ALA A 137 9.92 40.02 9.04
N LEU A 138 8.59 40.09 9.12
CA LEU A 138 7.70 38.95 8.92
C LEU A 138 6.73 39.24 7.78
N ILE A 139 6.60 38.29 6.85
CA ILE A 139 5.50 38.27 5.88
C ILE A 139 4.52 37.17 6.30
N THR A 140 3.23 37.48 6.33
CA THR A 140 2.18 36.53 6.73
C THR A 140 1.01 36.50 5.75
N SER A 141 0.48 35.31 5.48
CA SER A 141 -0.74 35.07 4.71
C SER A 141 -1.59 33.97 5.34
N GLU A 142 -2.60 33.46 4.61
CA GLU A 142 -3.38 32.30 5.03
C GLU A 142 -2.53 31.02 5.17
N PHE A 143 -1.48 30.85 4.36
CA PHE A 143 -0.72 29.60 4.27
C PHE A 143 0.72 29.67 4.76
N VAL A 144 1.31 30.86 4.86
CA VAL A 144 2.73 30.99 5.22
C VAL A 144 2.99 32.11 6.22
N ASN A 145 4.00 31.87 7.05
CA ASN A 145 4.76 32.88 7.77
C ASN A 145 6.22 32.81 7.27
N ILE A 146 6.77 33.92 6.81
CA ILE A 146 8.17 33.99 6.33
C ILE A 146 8.94 34.98 7.18
N LEU A 147 9.88 34.49 7.98
CA LEU A 147 10.81 35.32 8.75
C LEU A 147 11.98 35.73 7.86
N ILE A 148 12.02 37.01 7.49
CA ILE A 148 12.94 37.55 6.48
C ILE A 148 14.08 38.31 7.17
N PRO A 149 15.34 37.87 7.02
CA PRO A 149 16.52 38.62 7.47
C PRO A 149 16.68 39.95 6.74
N ALA A 150 17.27 40.96 7.40
CA ALA A 150 17.54 42.26 6.81
C ALA A 150 18.39 42.21 5.52
N ALA A 151 19.21 41.17 5.36
CA ALA A 151 20.00 40.91 4.15
C ALA A 151 19.12 40.77 2.89
N ASP A 152 17.88 40.29 3.04
CA ASP A 152 16.94 40.06 1.95
C ASP A 152 16.05 41.27 1.65
N LYS A 153 16.10 42.32 2.47
CA LYS A 153 15.23 43.51 2.36
C LYS A 153 15.29 44.12 0.96
N GLN A 154 16.50 44.32 0.42
CA GLN A 154 16.66 44.92 -0.91
C GLN A 154 16.19 43.99 -2.03
N ARG A 155 16.41 42.67 -1.88
CA ARG A 155 15.97 41.67 -2.85
C ARG A 155 14.45 41.58 -2.90
N LEU A 156 13.79 41.52 -1.76
CA LEU A 156 12.33 41.58 -1.63
C LEU A 156 11.78 42.84 -2.31
N ARG A 157 12.33 44.01 -1.96
CA ARG A 157 11.92 45.30 -2.53
C ARG A 157 12.08 45.33 -4.06
N THR A 158 13.17 44.76 -4.59
CA THR A 158 13.46 44.73 -6.03
C THR A 158 12.57 43.76 -6.79
N LEU A 159 12.36 42.54 -6.27
CA LEU A 159 11.50 41.52 -6.90
C LEU A 159 10.05 41.98 -7.04
N HIS A 160 9.58 42.74 -6.05
CA HIS A 160 8.18 43.11 -5.93
C HIS A 160 7.90 44.58 -6.29
N ALA A 161 8.91 45.35 -6.70
CA ALA A 161 8.74 46.74 -7.13
C ALA A 161 7.68 46.94 -8.22
N GLN A 162 7.49 45.94 -9.09
CA GLN A 162 6.51 45.98 -10.19
C GLN A 162 5.24 45.18 -9.90
N ASN A 163 5.18 44.43 -8.80
CA ASN A 163 4.27 43.31 -8.66
C ASN A 163 3.64 43.15 -7.26
N SER A 164 4.03 43.96 -6.27
CA SER A 164 3.66 43.84 -4.86
C SER A 164 4.15 42.53 -4.21
N VAL A 165 4.42 42.59 -2.90
CA VAL A 165 4.65 41.44 -2.03
C VAL A 165 3.43 40.50 -2.04
N ASP A 166 2.21 41.00 -2.27
CA ASP A 166 1.01 40.16 -2.40
C ASP A 166 1.13 39.13 -3.52
N ARG A 167 1.87 39.41 -4.60
CA ARG A 167 2.09 38.43 -5.67
C ARG A 167 2.93 37.23 -5.23
N LEU A 168 3.86 37.44 -4.29
CA LEU A 168 4.59 36.33 -3.65
C LEU A 168 3.61 35.43 -2.87
N LEU A 169 2.74 36.05 -2.08
CA LEU A 169 1.75 35.36 -1.25
C LEU A 169 0.70 34.62 -2.08
N GLU A 170 0.28 35.19 -3.20
CA GLU A 170 -0.56 34.53 -4.20
C GLU A 170 0.15 33.31 -4.80
N GLY A 171 1.46 33.42 -5.08
CA GLY A 171 2.30 32.30 -5.51
C GLY A 171 2.26 31.13 -4.52
N TYR A 172 2.46 31.38 -3.23
CA TYR A 172 2.33 30.35 -2.20
C TYR A 172 0.92 29.77 -2.14
N LYS A 173 -0.12 30.62 -2.18
CA LYS A 173 -1.52 30.15 -2.22
C LYS A 173 -1.74 29.18 -3.37
N ASN A 174 -1.24 29.49 -4.57
CA ASN A 174 -1.35 28.61 -5.73
C ASN A 174 -0.63 27.26 -5.53
N ILE A 175 0.54 27.24 -4.89
CA ILE A 175 1.25 25.98 -4.55
C ILE A 175 0.39 25.14 -3.61
N PHE A 176 -0.06 25.71 -2.50
CA PHE A 176 -0.82 24.97 -1.49
C PHE A 176 -2.18 24.52 -2.02
N ASP A 177 -2.90 25.36 -2.76
CA ASP A 177 -4.17 24.97 -3.39
C ASP A 177 -3.96 23.83 -4.38
N PHE A 178 -2.91 23.91 -5.20
CA PHE A 178 -2.58 22.84 -6.15
C PHE A 178 -2.24 21.53 -5.44
N TYR A 179 -1.34 21.55 -4.44
CA TYR A 179 -0.96 20.33 -3.72
C TYR A 179 -2.13 19.74 -2.93
N ASN A 180 -2.93 20.58 -2.25
CA ASN A 180 -4.14 20.14 -1.57
C ASN A 180 -5.12 19.48 -2.54
N THR A 181 -5.34 20.09 -3.71
CA THR A 181 -6.21 19.52 -4.75
C THR A 181 -5.64 18.20 -5.28
N LEU A 182 -4.34 18.15 -5.57
CA LEU A 182 -3.65 16.97 -6.11
C LEU A 182 -3.76 15.75 -5.19
N ILE A 183 -3.79 15.95 -3.86
CA ILE A 183 -4.01 14.86 -2.90
C ILE A 183 -5.46 14.72 -2.45
N GLY A 184 -6.39 15.52 -2.99
CA GLY A 184 -7.82 15.42 -2.73
C GLY A 184 -8.27 15.99 -1.39
N LEU A 185 -7.55 16.97 -0.84
CA LEU A 185 -7.96 17.71 0.35
C LEU A 185 -8.87 18.89 -0.01
N SER A 186 -9.93 19.08 0.77
CA SER A 186 -10.86 20.20 0.61
C SER A 186 -11.33 20.74 1.96
N PHE A 187 -11.57 22.05 2.06
CA PHE A 187 -12.24 22.64 3.23
C PHE A 187 -13.74 22.35 3.25
N GLN A 188 -14.33 21.96 2.12
CA GLN A 188 -15.74 21.68 1.93
C GLN A 188 -15.94 20.22 1.49
N THR A 189 -15.77 19.28 2.41
CA THR A 189 -16.05 17.85 2.16
C THR A 189 -16.70 17.21 3.39
N PRO A 190 -17.68 16.31 3.20
CA PRO A 190 -18.22 15.50 4.30
C PRO A 190 -17.31 14.31 4.66
N VAL A 191 -16.33 13.97 3.82
CA VAL A 191 -15.40 12.87 4.08
C VAL A 191 -14.31 13.36 5.02
N VAL A 192 -14.35 12.91 6.29
CA VAL A 192 -13.45 13.38 7.35
C VAL A 192 -11.97 13.26 6.95
N THR A 193 -11.58 12.13 6.34
CA THR A 193 -10.20 11.87 5.92
C THR A 193 -9.70 12.76 4.79
N ASP A 194 -10.60 13.47 4.10
CA ASP A 194 -10.28 14.39 3.00
C ASP A 194 -10.42 15.86 3.40
N ARG A 195 -10.79 16.13 4.66
CA ARG A 195 -10.91 17.49 5.16
C ARG A 195 -9.54 18.16 5.28
N ASN A 196 -9.42 19.36 4.74
CA ASN A 196 -8.24 20.20 4.87
C ASN A 196 -8.26 21.00 6.18
N ILE A 197 -7.10 21.48 6.64
CA ILE A 197 -6.94 22.35 7.81
C ILE A 197 -6.20 23.65 7.48
N ARG A 198 -6.44 24.68 8.29
CA ARG A 198 -5.92 26.05 8.09
C ARG A 198 -4.58 26.29 8.80
N ASN A 199 -3.67 25.32 8.75
CA ASN A 199 -2.33 25.52 9.29
C ASN A 199 -1.46 26.34 8.33
N ARG A 200 -0.47 27.05 8.87
CA ARG A 200 0.54 27.78 8.09
C ARG A 200 1.89 27.10 8.16
N TYR A 201 2.60 27.08 7.04
CA TYR A 201 4.01 26.77 7.00
C TYR A 201 4.81 27.93 7.60
N PHE A 202 5.87 27.61 8.34
CA PHE A 202 6.82 28.60 8.83
C PHE A 202 8.11 28.46 8.04
N ILE A 203 8.52 29.55 7.41
CA ILE A 203 9.63 29.64 6.48
C ILE A 203 10.68 30.58 7.07
N LYS A 204 11.94 30.16 7.10
CA LYS A 204 13.06 30.95 7.63
C LYS A 204 14.37 30.68 6.89
N ALA A 205 15.35 31.54 7.13
CA ALA A 205 16.74 31.27 6.80
C ALA A 205 17.37 30.41 7.91
N ASP A 206 18.32 29.55 7.59
CA ASP A 206 19.09 28.80 8.56
C ASP A 206 20.55 28.60 8.12
N LYS A 207 21.42 29.51 8.56
CA LYS A 207 22.84 29.52 8.19
C LYS A 207 23.57 28.21 8.48
N SER A 208 23.11 27.43 9.46
CA SER A 208 23.77 26.18 9.88
C SER A 208 22.93 24.93 9.57
N GLY A 209 21.88 25.07 8.77
CA GLY A 209 21.01 23.97 8.37
C GLY A 209 21.70 22.87 7.56
N PRO A 210 21.05 21.72 7.37
CA PRO A 210 21.50 20.67 6.46
C PRO A 210 21.14 20.98 4.99
N GLY A 211 21.88 20.40 4.04
CA GLY A 211 21.55 20.48 2.61
C GLY A 211 21.56 21.90 2.04
N ALA A 212 20.83 22.13 0.94
CA ALA A 212 20.61 23.48 0.40
C ALA A 212 19.38 24.16 1.04
N ALA A 213 18.40 23.35 1.41
CA ALA A 213 17.25 23.69 2.21
C ALA A 213 16.75 22.40 2.88
N TYR A 214 15.78 22.52 3.78
CA TYR A 214 15.15 21.37 4.40
C TYR A 214 13.72 21.66 4.86
N TYR A 215 12.91 20.60 4.90
CA TYR A 215 11.64 20.54 5.60
C TYR A 215 11.81 19.77 6.91
N SER A 216 11.22 20.28 7.99
CA SER A 216 11.19 19.63 9.30
C SER A 216 9.78 19.63 9.87
N ASP A 217 9.60 18.94 11.00
CA ASP A 217 8.33 18.96 11.75
C ASP A 217 7.90 20.37 12.15
N ARG A 218 8.84 21.32 12.28
CA ARG A 218 8.55 22.65 12.85
C ARG A 218 8.62 23.77 11.82
N TRP A 219 9.42 23.67 10.78
CA TRP A 219 9.54 24.71 9.77
C TRP A 219 10.18 24.13 8.52
N THR A 220 10.13 24.89 7.44
CA THR A 220 11.02 24.72 6.31
C THR A 220 12.00 25.88 6.25
N ALA A 221 13.25 25.60 5.89
CA ALA A 221 14.29 26.61 5.89
C ALA A 221 15.26 26.48 4.72
N GLU A 222 15.76 27.61 4.24
CA GLU A 222 16.90 27.67 3.32
C GLU A 222 18.20 27.60 4.13
N THR A 223 19.13 26.74 3.72
CA THR A 223 20.44 26.58 4.40
C THR A 223 21.39 27.69 3.99
N SER A 224 21.10 28.88 4.50
CA SER A 224 21.72 30.14 4.12
C SER A 224 21.40 31.19 5.20
N PRO A 225 22.20 32.27 5.35
CA PRO A 225 21.79 33.43 6.14
C PRO A 225 20.59 34.19 5.55
N THR A 226 20.11 33.83 4.36
CA THR A 226 19.01 34.45 3.61
C THR A 226 17.89 33.45 3.30
N VAL A 227 16.73 33.95 2.87
CA VAL A 227 15.62 33.17 2.29
C VAL A 227 15.45 33.41 0.77
N SER A 228 16.39 34.12 0.15
CA SER A 228 16.23 34.68 -1.18
C SER A 228 16.17 33.65 -2.31
N ASP A 229 16.92 32.55 -2.23
CA ASP A 229 17.10 31.65 -3.37
C ASP A 229 15.94 30.67 -3.52
N PHE A 230 15.35 30.25 -2.39
CA PHE A 230 14.23 29.32 -2.39
C PHE A 230 12.90 30.07 -2.23
N TRP A 231 12.83 31.05 -1.34
CA TRP A 231 11.53 31.53 -0.84
C TRP A 231 11.08 32.88 -1.41
N LEU A 232 11.96 33.60 -2.11
CA LEU A 232 11.60 34.87 -2.76
C LEU A 232 11.59 34.74 -4.28
N PHE A 233 10.40 34.78 -4.88
CA PHE A 233 10.21 34.68 -6.33
C PHE A 233 9.15 35.67 -6.83
N SER A 234 9.30 36.15 -8.08
CA SER A 234 8.42 37.18 -8.64
C SER A 234 7.15 36.65 -9.30
N LYS A 235 7.20 35.44 -9.87
CA LYS A 235 6.06 34.85 -10.60
C LYS A 235 5.92 33.35 -10.41
N GLU A 236 6.98 32.58 -10.71
CA GLU A 236 6.95 31.11 -10.62
C GLU A 236 7.96 30.66 -9.55
N PRO A 237 7.57 29.76 -8.64
CA PRO A 237 8.49 29.21 -7.66
C PRO A 237 9.55 28.33 -8.33
N GLY A 238 10.77 28.37 -7.79
CA GLY A 238 11.82 27.44 -8.18
C GLY A 238 11.55 26.00 -7.69
N TRP A 239 12.25 25.03 -8.26
CA TRP A 239 12.11 23.61 -7.88
C TRP A 239 12.38 23.40 -6.39
N GLY A 240 13.38 24.08 -5.81
CA GLY A 240 13.69 23.98 -4.38
C GLY A 240 12.50 24.37 -3.48
N CYS A 241 11.83 25.48 -3.77
CA CYS A 241 10.63 25.90 -3.04
C CYS A 241 9.52 24.84 -3.08
N LEU A 242 9.23 24.33 -4.29
CA LEU A 242 8.22 23.30 -4.50
C LEU A 242 8.58 22.02 -3.73
N HIS A 243 9.84 21.60 -3.83
CA HIS A 243 10.38 20.38 -3.24
C HIS A 243 10.27 20.37 -1.72
N GLU A 244 10.72 21.44 -1.07
CA GLU A 244 10.67 21.54 0.40
C GLU A 244 9.23 21.63 0.94
N ILE A 245 8.34 22.32 0.21
CA ILE A 245 6.91 22.33 0.58
C ILE A 245 6.31 20.92 0.44
N ALA A 246 6.68 20.21 -0.63
CA ALA A 246 6.15 18.89 -0.97
C ALA A 246 6.53 17.79 0.03
N HIS A 247 7.64 17.92 0.78
CA HIS A 247 7.94 17.01 1.88
C HIS A 247 6.83 16.96 2.95
N GLY A 248 6.12 18.07 3.17
CA GLY A 248 4.95 18.04 4.04
C GLY A 248 3.80 17.20 3.51
N TYR A 249 3.80 16.82 2.23
CA TYR A 249 2.75 16.02 1.60
C TYR A 249 3.06 14.52 1.56
N GLU A 250 4.17 14.09 2.15
CA GLU A 250 4.55 12.68 2.27
C GLU A 250 3.72 11.96 3.35
N GLY A 251 3.47 10.67 3.16
CA GLY A 251 2.75 9.81 4.12
C GLY A 251 3.59 8.63 4.60
N LYS A 252 3.07 7.80 5.50
CA LYS A 252 3.82 6.63 6.01
C LYS A 252 4.06 5.56 4.93
N PHE A 253 3.34 5.60 3.79
CA PHE A 253 3.63 4.71 2.66
C PHE A 253 5.05 4.88 2.10
N MET A 254 5.77 5.95 2.47
CA MET A 254 7.17 6.16 2.13
C MET A 254 8.11 5.12 2.77
N SER A 255 7.66 4.37 3.80
CA SER A 255 8.42 3.25 4.39
C SER A 255 8.28 1.94 3.61
N ASP A 256 7.84 1.99 2.35
CA ASP A 256 7.70 0.80 1.50
C ASP A 256 9.01 -0.01 1.43
N ARG A 257 8.88 -1.32 1.64
CA ARG A 257 10.03 -2.24 1.71
C ARG A 257 10.58 -2.67 0.35
N PHE A 258 9.84 -2.44 -0.72
CA PHE A 258 10.15 -2.93 -2.06
C PHE A 258 10.71 -1.82 -2.98
N ILE A 259 10.30 -0.57 -2.77
CA ILE A 259 10.80 0.57 -3.53
C ILE A 259 11.12 1.77 -2.63
N ASP A 260 12.36 2.25 -2.71
CA ASP A 260 12.76 3.51 -2.07
C ASP A 260 12.39 4.69 -2.98
N VAL A 261 11.43 5.47 -2.48
CA VAL A 261 10.91 6.68 -3.11
C VAL A 261 11.24 7.94 -2.32
N ARG A 262 12.15 7.87 -1.33
CA ARG A 262 12.65 9.06 -0.62
C ARG A 262 13.29 10.01 -1.61
N GLU A 263 12.99 11.30 -1.49
CA GLU A 263 13.39 12.34 -2.44
C GLU A 263 12.85 12.13 -3.87
N VAL A 264 11.95 11.17 -4.09
CA VAL A 264 11.28 10.94 -5.39
C VAL A 264 9.80 11.31 -5.28
N TRP A 265 9.12 10.87 -4.22
CA TRP A 265 7.67 11.05 -4.10
C TRP A 265 7.24 12.51 -4.01
N ASN A 266 7.87 13.30 -3.15
CA ASN A 266 7.65 14.74 -3.05
C ASN A 266 7.88 15.47 -4.39
N ASN A 267 8.78 14.96 -5.23
CA ASN A 267 9.04 15.52 -6.55
C ASN A 267 7.93 15.23 -7.59
N ILE A 268 7.00 14.30 -7.34
CA ILE A 268 5.78 14.13 -8.16
C ILE A 268 4.94 15.42 -8.11
N TYR A 269 4.82 16.02 -6.93
CA TYR A 269 4.10 17.28 -6.73
C TYR A 269 4.74 18.43 -7.51
N CYS A 270 6.07 18.50 -7.48
CA CYS A 270 6.87 19.47 -8.21
C CYS A 270 6.66 19.35 -9.73
N ALA A 271 6.79 18.12 -10.24
CA ALA A 271 6.60 17.82 -11.66
C ALA A 271 5.16 18.10 -12.11
N CYS A 272 4.16 17.70 -11.33
CA CYS A 272 2.75 18.00 -11.59
C CYS A 272 2.48 19.52 -11.62
N TYR A 273 3.04 20.28 -10.67
CA TYR A 273 2.88 21.73 -10.64
C TYR A 273 3.52 22.41 -11.85
N GLN A 274 4.75 22.02 -12.21
CA GLN A 274 5.41 22.53 -13.41
C GLN A 274 4.66 22.13 -14.68
N ASN A 275 4.13 20.92 -14.77
CA ASN A 275 3.33 20.47 -15.91
C ASN A 275 2.12 21.41 -16.16
N VAL A 276 1.38 21.74 -15.10
CA VAL A 276 0.19 22.60 -15.21
C VAL A 276 0.54 24.07 -15.43
N THR A 277 1.59 24.58 -14.78
CA THR A 277 1.93 26.02 -14.83
C THR A 277 2.83 26.40 -16.00
N MET A 278 3.67 25.47 -16.46
CA MET A 278 4.61 25.71 -17.55
C MET A 278 4.09 25.23 -18.91
N GLY A 279 3.22 24.21 -18.96
CA GLY A 279 2.89 23.51 -20.20
C GLY A 279 4.17 23.01 -20.88
N ASP A 280 4.27 23.14 -22.20
CA ASP A 280 5.43 22.66 -22.98
C ASP A 280 6.77 23.31 -22.59
N ARG A 281 6.76 24.48 -21.93
CA ARG A 281 7.99 25.10 -21.44
C ARG A 281 8.74 24.18 -20.47
N GLN A 282 8.06 23.26 -19.79
CA GLN A 282 8.70 22.33 -18.86
C GLN A 282 9.79 21.49 -19.54
N TYR A 283 9.65 21.14 -20.82
CA TYR A 283 10.66 20.33 -21.51
C TYR A 283 11.97 21.09 -21.73
N GLN A 284 11.93 22.43 -21.73
CA GLN A 284 13.10 23.31 -21.86
C GLN A 284 13.59 23.86 -20.52
N GLN A 285 12.70 24.05 -19.55
CA GLN A 285 12.96 24.81 -18.31
C GLN A 285 12.77 23.98 -17.04
N GLY A 286 12.05 22.87 -17.13
CA GLY A 286 11.69 22.02 -15.99
C GLY A 286 12.84 21.14 -15.54
N TRP A 287 12.88 20.86 -14.23
CA TRP A 287 13.94 20.07 -13.61
C TRP A 287 13.90 18.59 -14.02
N LEU A 288 12.68 18.04 -14.18
CA LEU A 288 12.47 16.64 -14.59
C LEU A 288 13.15 16.33 -15.94
N TYR A 289 13.13 17.30 -16.85
CA TYR A 289 13.69 17.19 -18.20
C TYR A 289 15.10 17.77 -18.30
N ASP A 290 15.76 17.98 -17.16
CA ASP A 290 17.12 18.48 -17.03
C ASP A 290 17.37 19.75 -17.85
N TYR A 291 16.42 20.70 -17.77
CA TYR A 291 16.53 22.03 -18.39
C TYR A 291 16.81 21.98 -19.90
N GLY A 292 16.04 21.19 -20.65
CA GLY A 292 16.19 21.05 -22.10
C GLY A 292 17.04 19.85 -22.53
N ARG A 293 17.52 19.03 -21.59
CA ARG A 293 18.34 17.84 -21.88
C ARG A 293 17.57 16.52 -21.72
N GLN A 294 16.28 16.53 -22.04
CA GLN A 294 15.39 15.36 -21.97
C GLN A 294 16.00 14.12 -22.62
N ALA A 295 16.55 14.23 -23.83
CA ALA A 295 17.16 13.10 -24.54
C ALA A 295 18.31 12.43 -23.75
N ALA A 296 19.05 13.18 -22.93
CA ALA A 296 20.10 12.61 -22.08
C ALA A 296 19.51 11.82 -20.90
N VAL A 297 18.42 12.31 -20.31
CA VAL A 297 17.66 11.60 -19.25
C VAL A 297 17.06 10.31 -19.81
N GLU A 298 16.40 10.40 -20.96
CA GLU A 298 15.78 9.23 -21.61
C GLU A 298 16.80 8.19 -22.05
N LYS A 299 18.00 8.61 -22.45
CA LYS A 299 19.09 7.67 -22.75
C LYS A 299 19.45 6.83 -21.53
N ILE A 300 19.60 7.45 -20.35
CA ILE A 300 19.91 6.75 -19.10
C ILE A 300 18.80 5.72 -18.78
N ILE A 301 17.53 6.13 -18.89
CA ILE A 301 16.39 5.24 -18.66
C ILE A 301 16.39 4.06 -19.64
N ASN A 302 16.64 4.31 -20.93
CA ASN A 302 16.75 3.25 -21.92
C ASN A 302 17.91 2.28 -21.64
N ASP A 303 19.05 2.79 -21.15
CA ASP A 303 20.19 1.96 -20.75
C ASP A 303 19.80 1.06 -19.55
N PHE A 304 19.07 1.58 -18.56
CA PHE A 304 18.54 0.75 -17.46
C PHE A 304 17.58 -0.33 -17.93
N VAL A 305 16.61 0.01 -18.79
CA VAL A 305 15.63 -0.95 -19.34
C VAL A 305 16.34 -2.04 -20.13
N ARG A 306 17.30 -1.66 -21.01
CA ARG A 306 18.07 -2.61 -21.81
C ARG A 306 18.89 -3.58 -20.95
N ASN A 307 19.43 -3.08 -19.84
CA ASN A 307 20.23 -3.88 -18.91
C ASN A 307 19.39 -4.68 -17.91
N GLY A 308 18.05 -4.58 -17.95
CA GLY A 308 17.17 -5.22 -16.98
C GLY A 308 17.40 -4.72 -15.54
N THR A 309 17.88 -3.49 -15.38
CA THR A 309 18.13 -2.90 -14.05
C THR A 309 16.79 -2.58 -13.40
N PRO A 310 16.46 -3.13 -12.22
CA PRO A 310 15.19 -2.85 -11.55
C PRO A 310 15.06 -1.37 -11.18
N VAL A 311 13.86 -0.81 -11.30
CA VAL A 311 13.58 0.61 -11.05
C VAL A 311 14.05 1.09 -9.68
N ASN A 312 14.05 0.21 -8.67
CA ASN A 312 14.50 0.57 -7.33
C ASN A 312 16.01 0.93 -7.28
N GLN A 313 16.80 0.50 -8.26
CA GLN A 313 18.23 0.81 -8.40
C GLN A 313 18.51 2.02 -9.29
N TRP A 314 17.48 2.65 -9.87
CA TRP A 314 17.66 3.81 -10.75
C TRP A 314 18.00 5.07 -9.95
N ASP A 315 18.60 6.06 -10.61
CA ASP A 315 18.80 7.38 -10.01
C ASP A 315 17.45 8.10 -9.76
N LEU A 316 17.48 9.09 -8.87
CA LEU A 316 16.32 9.85 -8.42
C LEU A 316 15.50 10.42 -9.59
N ARG A 317 16.15 11.04 -10.59
CA ARG A 317 15.44 11.66 -11.72
C ARG A 317 14.80 10.61 -12.61
N SER A 318 15.50 9.51 -12.88
CA SER A 318 14.95 8.39 -13.65
C SER A 318 13.77 7.71 -12.95
N LYS A 319 13.82 7.54 -11.61
CA LYS A 319 12.67 7.06 -10.81
C LYS A 319 11.47 8.02 -10.87
N LEU A 320 11.73 9.32 -10.74
CA LEU A 320 10.67 10.33 -10.88
C LEU A 320 10.05 10.31 -12.28
N TYR A 321 10.87 10.18 -13.32
CA TYR A 321 10.40 10.03 -14.69
C TYR A 321 9.48 8.82 -14.83
N PHE A 322 9.87 7.66 -14.30
CA PHE A 322 9.02 6.46 -14.23
C PHE A 322 7.65 6.73 -13.57
N MET A 323 7.63 7.39 -12.41
CA MET A 323 6.38 7.73 -11.72
C MET A 323 5.52 8.68 -12.57
N MET A 324 6.13 9.70 -13.16
CA MET A 324 5.43 10.68 -13.99
C MET A 324 4.90 10.09 -15.29
N GLN A 325 5.55 9.08 -15.88
CA GLN A 325 5.00 8.36 -17.04
C GLN A 325 3.64 7.73 -16.70
N MET A 326 3.52 7.13 -15.51
CA MET A 326 2.26 6.52 -15.07
C MET A 326 1.23 7.59 -14.70
N VAL A 327 1.61 8.62 -13.93
CA VAL A 327 0.70 9.72 -13.54
C VAL A 327 0.18 10.47 -14.78
N ASN A 328 1.03 10.76 -15.76
CA ASN A 328 0.62 11.46 -16.99
C ASN A 328 -0.35 10.62 -17.82
N LYS A 329 -0.15 9.29 -17.89
CA LYS A 329 -1.04 8.40 -18.66
C LYS A 329 -2.35 8.11 -17.92
N ALA A 330 -2.32 7.97 -16.59
CA ALA A 330 -3.51 7.73 -15.77
C ALA A 330 -4.33 9.02 -15.57
N GLY A 331 -3.67 10.17 -15.54
CA GLY A 331 -4.22 11.45 -15.14
C GLY A 331 -4.05 11.72 -13.64
N MET A 332 -3.92 13.00 -13.27
CA MET A 332 -3.71 13.43 -11.87
C MET A 332 -4.85 13.00 -10.94
N GLU A 333 -6.08 12.85 -11.44
CA GLU A 333 -7.22 12.35 -10.66
C GLU A 333 -6.94 10.96 -10.08
N ALA A 334 -6.23 10.10 -10.80
CA ALA A 334 -5.90 8.78 -10.30
C ALA A 334 -4.85 8.83 -9.17
N PHE A 335 -3.93 9.80 -9.23
CA PHE A 335 -3.02 10.09 -8.11
C PHE A 335 -3.75 10.71 -6.90
N THR A 336 -4.76 11.55 -7.16
CA THR A 336 -5.69 12.04 -6.12
C THR A 336 -6.43 10.89 -5.44
N ARG A 337 -6.93 9.94 -6.23
CA ARG A 337 -7.64 8.76 -5.74
C ARG A 337 -6.75 7.89 -4.85
N PHE A 338 -5.49 7.70 -5.22
CA PHE A 338 -4.49 7.02 -4.38
C PHE A 338 -4.40 7.68 -3.00
N ASN A 339 -4.21 9.00 -2.96
CA ASN A 339 -4.02 9.72 -1.71
C ASN A 339 -5.27 9.67 -0.81
N GLN A 340 -6.46 9.79 -1.38
CA GLN A 340 -7.73 9.63 -0.65
C GLN A 340 -7.88 8.21 -0.08
N HIS A 341 -7.62 7.19 -0.91
CA HIS A 341 -7.72 5.80 -0.50
C HIS A 341 -6.74 5.48 0.62
N TYR A 342 -5.49 5.93 0.50
CA TYR A 342 -4.48 5.75 1.54
C TYR A 342 -4.88 6.40 2.87
N ARG A 343 -5.42 7.63 2.85
CA ARG A 343 -5.93 8.26 4.07
C ARG A 343 -7.10 7.48 4.68
N GLN A 344 -8.00 6.92 3.87
CA GLN A 344 -9.07 6.06 4.36
C GLN A 344 -8.54 4.76 4.98
N LEU A 345 -7.54 4.12 4.37
CA LEU A 345 -6.92 2.90 4.89
C LEU A 345 -6.17 3.15 6.20
N SER A 346 -5.33 4.19 6.23
CA SER A 346 -4.49 4.52 7.39
C SER A 346 -5.26 4.94 8.63
N ASN A 347 -6.52 5.35 8.46
CA ASN A 347 -7.43 5.69 9.55
C ASN A 347 -8.23 4.49 10.10
N ARG A 348 -8.02 3.28 9.59
CA ARG A 348 -8.65 2.07 10.12
C ARG A 348 -7.88 1.54 11.33
N SER A 349 -8.61 0.95 12.28
CA SER A 349 -8.00 0.28 13.43
C SER A 349 -7.07 -0.85 12.98
N GLY A 350 -5.87 -0.92 13.55
CA GLY A 350 -4.89 -1.96 13.24
C GLY A 350 -4.12 -1.79 11.92
N PHE A 351 -4.20 -0.63 11.26
CA PHE A 351 -3.43 -0.36 10.05
C PHE A 351 -1.91 -0.41 10.30
N ILE A 352 -1.18 -1.11 9.41
CA ILE A 352 0.28 -1.22 9.40
C ILE A 352 0.75 -0.82 8.01
N ALA A 353 1.49 0.30 7.88
CA ALA A 353 1.87 0.84 6.59
C ALA A 353 2.71 -0.14 5.76
N GLU A 354 3.63 -0.84 6.42
CA GLU A 354 4.57 -1.80 5.82
C GLU A 354 3.88 -3.05 5.24
N ALA A 355 2.61 -3.28 5.60
CA ALA A 355 1.80 -4.36 5.05
C ALA A 355 1.15 -4.01 3.70
N HIS A 356 1.25 -2.74 3.27
CA HIS A 356 0.64 -2.26 2.02
C HIS A 356 1.72 -1.77 1.05
N SER A 357 1.90 -2.49 -0.06
CA SER A 357 2.81 -2.09 -1.14
C SER A 357 2.34 -0.79 -1.79
N LEU A 358 3.25 0.19 -1.90
CA LEU A 358 3.02 1.49 -2.51
C LEU A 358 2.58 1.34 -3.97
N LEU A 359 3.31 0.54 -4.75
CA LEU A 359 3.01 0.35 -6.17
C LEU A 359 1.76 -0.47 -6.39
N ASP A 360 1.39 -1.36 -5.46
CA ASP A 360 0.12 -2.08 -5.53
C ASP A 360 -1.05 -1.09 -5.41
N MET A 361 -1.05 -0.28 -4.35
CA MET A 361 -2.08 0.75 -4.12
C MET A 361 -2.15 1.77 -5.27
N LEU A 362 -1.00 2.14 -5.84
CA LEU A 362 -0.94 3.04 -6.98
C LEU A 362 -1.53 2.38 -8.24
N SER A 363 -1.22 1.10 -8.49
CA SER A 363 -1.77 0.34 -9.62
C SER A 363 -3.30 0.20 -9.55
N VAL A 364 -3.85 -0.06 -8.35
CA VAL A 364 -5.31 -0.06 -8.11
C VAL A 364 -5.91 1.29 -8.49
N SER A 365 -5.31 2.38 -8.01
CA SER A 365 -5.82 3.73 -8.24
C SER A 365 -5.81 4.09 -9.73
N PHE A 366 -4.76 3.70 -10.47
CA PHE A 366 -4.66 3.90 -11.92
C PHE A 366 -5.65 3.07 -12.72
N ALA A 367 -6.01 1.87 -12.25
CA ALA A 367 -7.03 1.04 -12.87
C ALA A 367 -8.45 1.58 -12.64
N GLU A 368 -8.72 2.16 -11.47
CA GLU A 368 -10.08 2.56 -11.07
C GLU A 368 -10.46 4.01 -11.46
N ALA A 369 -9.49 4.92 -11.53
CA ALA A 369 -9.73 6.36 -11.70
C ALA A 369 -9.01 6.96 -12.92
N GLY A 370 -9.42 8.18 -13.29
CA GLY A 370 -8.88 8.90 -14.44
C GLY A 370 -9.07 8.13 -15.75
N ALA A 371 -7.97 7.89 -16.46
CA ALA A 371 -7.95 7.21 -17.76
C ALA A 371 -8.14 5.68 -17.68
N LYS A 372 -8.19 5.11 -16.46
CA LYS A 372 -8.39 3.67 -16.19
C LYS A 372 -7.41 2.79 -16.96
N ILE A 373 -6.16 2.82 -16.53
CA ILE A 373 -5.05 2.14 -17.19
C ILE A 373 -4.52 1.01 -16.32
N ASP A 374 -4.01 -0.02 -16.98
CA ASP A 374 -3.26 -1.08 -16.34
C ASP A 374 -1.76 -0.90 -16.62
N VAL A 375 -1.03 -0.51 -15.57
CA VAL A 375 0.42 -0.27 -15.62
C VAL A 375 1.25 -1.52 -15.36
N THR A 376 0.62 -2.69 -15.13
CA THR A 376 1.30 -3.95 -14.81
C THR A 376 2.37 -4.32 -15.86
N PRO A 377 2.13 -4.25 -17.17
CA PRO A 377 3.15 -4.58 -18.17
C PRO A 377 4.35 -3.63 -18.12
N PHE A 378 4.10 -2.34 -17.91
CA PHE A 378 5.16 -1.34 -17.77
C PHE A 378 5.99 -1.56 -16.50
N MET A 379 5.33 -1.85 -15.37
CA MET A 379 6.01 -2.19 -14.11
C MET A 379 6.87 -3.45 -14.27
N GLN A 380 6.37 -4.48 -14.93
CA GLN A 380 7.13 -5.70 -15.21
C GLN A 380 8.37 -5.43 -16.08
N LEU A 381 8.24 -4.60 -17.13
CA LEU A 381 9.36 -4.23 -18.00
C LEU A 381 10.53 -3.61 -17.22
N VAL A 382 10.22 -2.75 -16.25
CA VAL A 382 11.26 -2.00 -15.50
C VAL A 382 11.64 -2.66 -14.18
N GLY A 383 11.18 -3.89 -13.92
CA GLY A 383 11.42 -4.59 -12.67
C GLY A 383 10.86 -3.87 -11.44
N ALA A 384 9.75 -3.16 -11.59
CA ALA A 384 9.03 -2.54 -10.48
C ALA A 384 8.22 -3.61 -9.71
N PRO A 385 8.29 -3.62 -8.37
CA PRO A 385 7.63 -4.64 -7.56
C PRO A 385 6.11 -4.47 -7.57
N LEU A 386 5.40 -5.56 -7.90
CA LEU A 386 3.97 -5.76 -7.66
C LEU A 386 3.78 -7.10 -6.98
N THR A 387 2.90 -7.19 -5.99
CA THR A 387 2.60 -8.50 -5.38
C THR A 387 1.91 -9.43 -6.38
N ARG A 388 2.02 -10.75 -6.18
CA ARG A 388 1.30 -11.74 -7.02
C ARG A 388 -0.21 -11.45 -7.03
N GLN A 389 -0.79 -11.26 -5.84
CA GLN A 389 -2.20 -10.95 -5.67
C GLN A 389 -2.63 -9.74 -6.51
N GLN A 390 -1.82 -8.67 -6.50
CA GLN A 390 -2.15 -7.47 -7.28
C GLN A 390 -2.05 -7.72 -8.78
N ARG A 391 -1.01 -8.43 -9.26
CA ARG A 391 -0.89 -8.78 -10.68
C ARG A 391 -2.07 -9.62 -11.18
N ASP A 392 -2.46 -10.62 -10.39
CA ASP A 392 -3.59 -11.49 -10.71
C ASP A 392 -4.91 -10.69 -10.73
N SER A 393 -5.07 -9.73 -9.81
CA SER A 393 -6.23 -8.85 -9.78
C SER A 393 -6.26 -7.87 -10.96
N ASN A 394 -5.10 -7.36 -11.38
CA ASN A 394 -4.98 -6.41 -12.49
C ASN A 394 -5.38 -7.03 -13.83
N LEU A 395 -5.19 -8.34 -14.03
CA LEU A 395 -5.73 -9.04 -15.21
C LEU A 395 -7.25 -8.87 -15.36
N PHE A 396 -7.98 -8.59 -14.27
CA PHE A 396 -9.43 -8.40 -14.28
C PHE A 396 -9.85 -6.95 -13.98
N CYS A 397 -8.93 -6.00 -13.91
CA CYS A 397 -9.24 -4.61 -13.56
C CYS A 397 -9.96 -3.83 -14.67
N GLN A 398 -10.04 -4.38 -15.88
CA GLN A 398 -10.61 -3.76 -17.08
C GLN A 398 -9.89 -2.47 -17.54
N GLY A 399 -8.77 -2.11 -16.91
CA GLY A 399 -7.91 -1.01 -17.31
C GLY A 399 -7.21 -1.31 -18.63
N LYS A 400 -6.97 -0.27 -19.44
CA LYS A 400 -6.23 -0.42 -20.70
C LYS A 400 -4.76 -0.65 -20.39
N ALA A 401 -4.21 -1.79 -20.80
CA ALA A 401 -2.80 -2.07 -20.66
C ALA A 401 -1.96 -1.03 -21.42
N VAL A 402 -0.96 -0.47 -20.74
CA VAL A 402 -0.10 0.58 -21.31
C VAL A 402 1.36 0.17 -21.36
N TYR A 403 2.08 0.70 -22.35
CA TYR A 403 3.49 0.37 -22.58
C TYR A 403 4.24 1.52 -23.27
N PRO A 404 5.57 1.65 -23.09
CA PRO A 404 6.32 2.72 -23.75
C PRO A 404 6.33 2.55 -25.28
N LEU A 405 6.10 3.64 -26.02
CA LEU A 405 6.06 3.63 -27.49
C LEU A 405 7.30 2.98 -28.10
N ASN A 406 8.49 3.31 -27.62
CA ASN A 406 9.75 2.78 -28.14
C ASN A 406 9.99 1.28 -27.92
N GLN A 407 9.14 0.61 -27.14
CA GLN A 407 9.19 -0.84 -26.99
C GLN A 407 8.27 -1.58 -27.97
N LEU A 408 7.37 -0.86 -28.65
CA LEU A 408 6.36 -1.41 -29.55
C LEU A 408 6.69 -1.24 -31.04
N VAL A 409 7.47 -0.22 -31.38
CA VAL A 409 7.79 0.15 -32.76
C VAL A 409 9.29 0.39 -32.94
N GLU A 410 9.76 0.24 -34.18
CA GLU A 410 11.15 0.45 -34.54
C GLU A 410 11.58 1.93 -34.50
N GLU A 411 12.88 2.16 -34.24
CA GLU A 411 13.44 3.50 -34.01
C GLU A 411 13.16 4.48 -35.15
N GLY A 412 13.24 4.01 -36.41
CA GLY A 412 13.02 4.84 -37.61
C GLY A 412 11.59 5.41 -37.74
N ARG A 413 10.64 4.95 -36.92
CA ARG A 413 9.23 5.40 -36.94
C ARG A 413 8.84 6.26 -35.76
N LEU A 414 9.67 6.34 -34.73
CA LEU A 414 9.32 7.01 -33.46
C LEU A 414 8.96 8.47 -33.66
N THR A 415 9.78 9.24 -34.39
CA THR A 415 9.54 10.68 -34.59
C THR A 415 8.21 10.95 -35.28
N ALA A 416 7.87 10.19 -36.34
CA ALA A 416 6.61 10.36 -37.06
C ALA A 416 5.41 9.99 -36.19
N LEU A 417 5.51 8.91 -35.41
CA LEU A 417 4.45 8.46 -34.52
C LEU A 417 4.26 9.40 -33.33
N GLN A 418 5.34 9.93 -32.77
CA GLN A 418 5.29 10.96 -31.74
C GLN A 418 4.55 12.22 -32.23
N GLN A 419 4.81 12.67 -33.45
CA GLN A 419 4.08 13.80 -34.05
C GLN A 419 2.61 13.47 -34.29
N GLN A 420 2.31 12.27 -34.80
CA GLN A 420 0.93 11.84 -35.06
C GLN A 420 0.10 11.69 -33.79
N LEU A 421 0.71 11.24 -32.69
CA LEU A 421 0.06 10.94 -31.42
C LEU A 421 0.17 12.05 -30.38
N ASP A 422 0.79 13.17 -30.73
CA ASP A 422 1.08 14.31 -29.85
C ASP A 422 1.87 13.92 -28.58
N LEU A 423 3.01 13.24 -28.79
CA LEU A 423 3.85 12.70 -27.72
C LEU A 423 5.23 13.37 -27.70
N HIS A 424 5.57 14.01 -26.59
CA HIS A 424 6.89 14.64 -26.39
C HIS A 424 8.02 13.66 -26.07
N SER A 425 7.73 12.39 -25.84
CA SER A 425 8.72 11.39 -25.44
C SER A 425 8.47 10.05 -26.14
N PRO A 426 9.51 9.36 -26.63
CA PRO A 426 9.41 7.96 -27.09
C PRO A 426 9.18 6.99 -25.93
N LEU A 427 9.37 7.42 -24.68
CA LEU A 427 9.03 6.66 -23.46
C LEU A 427 7.56 6.86 -23.03
N ALA A 428 6.80 7.72 -23.71
CA ALA A 428 5.37 7.93 -23.44
C ALA A 428 4.61 6.60 -23.43
N LEU A 429 3.81 6.39 -22.39
CA LEU A 429 2.96 5.22 -22.27
C LEU A 429 1.77 5.36 -23.23
N VAL A 430 1.62 4.39 -24.11
CA VAL A 430 0.54 4.31 -25.10
C VAL A 430 -0.32 3.07 -24.86
N ASP A 431 -1.60 3.15 -25.24
CA ASP A 431 -2.53 2.02 -25.23
C ASP A 431 -2.92 1.62 -26.66
N VAL A 432 -3.59 0.47 -26.80
CA VAL A 432 -4.03 -0.07 -28.09
C VAL A 432 -4.95 0.90 -28.83
N GLN A 433 -5.86 1.57 -28.13
CA GLN A 433 -6.81 2.51 -28.75
C GLN A 433 -6.09 3.71 -29.38
N GLN A 434 -5.09 4.25 -28.68
CA GLN A 434 -4.25 5.33 -29.18
C GLN A 434 -3.43 4.89 -30.42
N LEU A 435 -2.84 3.70 -30.38
CA LEU A 435 -2.02 3.19 -31.49
C LEU A 435 -2.84 2.77 -32.70
N LYS A 436 -4.11 2.40 -32.53
CA LYS A 436 -5.01 2.02 -33.64
C LYS A 436 -5.12 3.12 -34.71
N ILE A 437 -5.00 4.39 -34.33
CA ILE A 437 -5.06 5.56 -35.24
C ILE A 437 -3.90 5.53 -36.26
N THR A 438 -2.80 4.88 -35.92
CA THR A 438 -1.61 4.78 -36.78
C THR A 438 -1.78 3.76 -37.92
N GLY A 439 -2.81 2.89 -37.84
CA GLY A 439 -3.03 1.79 -38.77
C GLY A 439 -2.01 0.65 -38.64
N LEU A 440 -1.16 0.66 -37.62
CA LEU A 440 -0.16 -0.38 -37.42
C LEU A 440 -0.77 -1.66 -36.87
N THR A 441 -0.48 -2.76 -37.53
CA THR A 441 -0.87 -4.10 -37.09
C THR A 441 0.33 -5.03 -36.96
N GLY A 442 0.11 -6.11 -36.22
CA GLY A 442 1.07 -7.16 -35.95
C GLY A 442 0.37 -8.49 -35.67
N SER A 443 1.17 -9.50 -35.37
CA SER A 443 0.70 -10.83 -35.02
C SER A 443 1.55 -11.38 -33.88
N VAL A 444 0.93 -12.20 -33.03
CA VAL A 444 1.61 -12.87 -31.91
C VAL A 444 1.33 -14.36 -31.95
N SER A 445 2.40 -15.16 -31.91
CA SER A 445 2.34 -16.59 -31.68
C SER A 445 2.51 -16.86 -30.18
N LEU A 446 1.56 -17.57 -29.57
CA LEU A 446 1.58 -17.98 -28.19
C LEU A 446 1.92 -19.46 -28.10
N THR A 447 3.02 -19.79 -27.41
CA THR A 447 3.38 -21.17 -27.07
C THR A 447 2.91 -21.48 -25.65
N LEU A 448 1.90 -22.35 -25.52
CA LEU A 448 1.32 -22.79 -24.26
C LEU A 448 2.15 -23.93 -23.67
N ASP A 449 3.05 -23.58 -22.76
CA ASP A 449 3.98 -24.48 -22.09
C ASP A 449 3.33 -25.06 -20.82
N ILE A 450 2.69 -26.21 -20.98
CA ILE A 450 1.93 -26.93 -19.96
C ILE A 450 2.31 -28.42 -19.96
N ASP A 451 2.35 -29.03 -18.79
CA ASP A 451 2.69 -30.45 -18.60
C ASP A 451 1.56 -31.39 -19.05
N ASP A 452 0.29 -31.01 -18.83
CA ASP A 452 -0.89 -31.73 -19.30
C ASP A 452 -1.84 -30.81 -20.09
N PHE A 453 -1.74 -30.86 -21.43
CA PHE A 453 -2.54 -30.02 -22.31
C PHE A 453 -4.06 -30.25 -22.19
N ARG A 454 -4.51 -31.44 -21.78
CA ARG A 454 -5.94 -31.77 -21.62
C ARG A 454 -6.64 -30.89 -20.59
N GLN A 455 -5.87 -30.30 -19.68
CA GLN A 455 -6.36 -29.37 -18.66
C GLN A 455 -6.92 -28.07 -19.25
N ILE A 456 -6.49 -27.71 -20.48
CA ILE A 456 -6.91 -26.47 -21.15
C ILE A 456 -7.43 -26.70 -22.58
N GLU A 457 -7.38 -27.94 -23.07
CA GLU A 457 -7.85 -28.30 -24.40
C GLU A 457 -9.37 -28.06 -24.55
N ASN A 458 -9.75 -27.48 -25.71
CA ASN A 458 -11.10 -27.05 -26.08
C ASN A 458 -11.71 -25.93 -25.23
N GLU A 459 -10.96 -25.39 -24.29
CA GLU A 459 -11.32 -24.19 -23.55
C GLU A 459 -11.05 -22.93 -24.38
N THR A 460 -11.52 -21.78 -23.91
CA THR A 460 -11.46 -20.51 -24.66
C THR A 460 -10.33 -19.61 -24.13
N LEU A 461 -9.47 -19.16 -25.02
CA LEU A 461 -8.57 -18.02 -24.81
C LEU A 461 -9.32 -16.73 -25.16
N THR A 462 -9.21 -15.69 -24.32
CA THR A 462 -9.80 -14.37 -24.56
C THR A 462 -8.74 -13.28 -24.48
N LEU A 463 -8.67 -12.45 -25.53
CA LEU A 463 -7.77 -11.30 -25.62
C LEU A 463 -8.57 -10.01 -25.47
N LEU A 464 -8.14 -9.11 -24.58
CA LEU A 464 -8.85 -7.87 -24.24
C LEU A 464 -8.01 -6.61 -24.41
N ASP A 465 -8.67 -5.52 -24.80
CA ASP A 465 -8.21 -4.13 -24.71
C ASP A 465 -9.11 -3.40 -23.71
N GLY A 466 -8.61 -3.24 -22.48
CA GLY A 466 -9.42 -2.83 -21.34
C GLY A 466 -10.59 -3.78 -21.11
N ALA A 467 -11.82 -3.25 -21.07
CA ALA A 467 -13.04 -4.05 -20.97
C ALA A 467 -13.48 -4.71 -22.30
N THR A 468 -12.84 -4.39 -23.43
CA THR A 468 -13.31 -4.83 -24.75
C THR A 468 -12.65 -6.14 -25.15
N VAL A 469 -13.45 -7.16 -25.46
CA VAL A 469 -12.97 -8.41 -26.07
C VAL A 469 -12.57 -8.13 -27.52
N VAL A 470 -11.29 -8.32 -27.82
CA VAL A 470 -10.70 -8.10 -29.16
C VAL A 470 -10.68 -9.40 -29.96
N ARG A 471 -10.40 -10.52 -29.29
CA ARG A 471 -10.34 -11.85 -29.91
C ARG A 471 -10.74 -12.93 -28.92
N GLN A 472 -11.43 -13.95 -29.41
CA GLN A 472 -11.59 -15.23 -28.73
C GLN A 472 -11.18 -16.36 -29.67
N ALA A 473 -10.53 -17.38 -29.12
CA ALA A 473 -10.15 -18.57 -29.86
C ALA A 473 -10.25 -19.81 -28.96
N LYS A 474 -10.62 -20.94 -29.56
CA LYS A 474 -10.57 -22.24 -28.89
C LYS A 474 -9.14 -22.76 -28.88
N ILE A 475 -8.71 -23.30 -27.74
CA ILE A 475 -7.38 -23.88 -27.57
C ILE A 475 -7.42 -25.32 -28.08
N ASP A 476 -7.02 -25.53 -29.33
CA ASP A 476 -6.98 -26.85 -29.99
C ASP A 476 -5.54 -27.40 -30.16
N ARG A 477 -4.54 -26.56 -29.89
CA ARG A 477 -3.11 -26.88 -29.96
C ARG A 477 -2.30 -25.98 -29.02
N GLN A 478 -1.07 -26.38 -28.73
CA GLN A 478 -0.16 -25.60 -27.88
C GLN A 478 0.40 -24.34 -28.55
N GLU A 479 0.37 -24.25 -29.88
CA GLU A 479 0.82 -23.07 -30.62
C GLU A 479 -0.35 -22.29 -31.23
N MET A 480 -0.71 -21.19 -30.58
CA MET A 480 -1.83 -20.34 -31.00
C MET A 480 -1.31 -19.13 -31.76
N LEU A 481 -1.80 -18.88 -32.97
CA LEU A 481 -1.47 -17.68 -33.73
C LEU A 481 -2.63 -16.69 -33.68
N LEU A 482 -2.34 -15.46 -33.25
CA LEU A 482 -3.29 -14.34 -33.23
C LEU A 482 -2.81 -13.29 -34.24
N GLU A 483 -3.54 -13.14 -35.34
CA GLU A 483 -3.16 -12.29 -36.47
C GLU A 483 -3.97 -11.00 -36.54
N ASP A 484 -3.42 -10.04 -37.29
CA ASP A 484 -4.05 -8.75 -37.64
C ASP A 484 -4.57 -7.98 -36.41
N LEU A 485 -3.70 -7.87 -35.40
CA LEU A 485 -3.97 -7.12 -34.18
C LEU A 485 -3.30 -5.76 -34.27
N PRO A 486 -3.96 -4.66 -33.87
CA PRO A 486 -3.28 -3.38 -33.67
C PRO A 486 -2.04 -3.54 -32.78
N VAL A 487 -0.99 -2.78 -33.07
CA VAL A 487 0.21 -2.76 -32.21
C VAL A 487 -0.16 -2.25 -30.82
N GLY A 488 0.34 -2.89 -29.77
CA GLY A 488 0.03 -2.55 -28.38
C GLY A 488 0.19 -3.73 -27.43
N VAL A 489 -0.27 -3.53 -26.19
CA VAL A 489 -0.29 -4.59 -25.16
C VAL A 489 -1.74 -4.89 -24.81
N TYR A 490 -2.05 -6.17 -24.71
CA TYR A 490 -3.38 -6.67 -24.42
C TYR A 490 -3.39 -7.42 -23.10
N THR A 491 -4.57 -7.56 -22.51
CA THR A 491 -4.80 -8.48 -21.39
C THR A 491 -5.23 -9.83 -21.93
N LEU A 492 -4.66 -10.91 -21.40
CA LEU A 492 -4.94 -12.27 -21.83
C LEU A 492 -5.57 -13.07 -20.70
N HIS A 493 -6.82 -13.49 -20.91
CA HIS A 493 -7.51 -14.44 -20.04
C HIS A 493 -7.36 -15.84 -20.62
N LEU A 494 -6.82 -16.73 -19.80
CA LEU A 494 -6.56 -18.12 -20.13
C LEU A 494 -7.22 -19.05 -19.11
N PRO A 495 -7.61 -20.25 -19.54
CA PRO A 495 -8.00 -21.32 -18.63
C PRO A 495 -6.86 -21.65 -17.68
N THR A 496 -7.16 -21.89 -16.40
CA THR A 496 -6.15 -22.20 -15.37
C THR A 496 -6.14 -23.67 -14.96
N GLY A 497 -6.78 -24.52 -15.77
CA GLY A 497 -6.84 -25.97 -15.64
C GLY A 497 -8.13 -26.48 -14.98
N LYS A 498 -8.44 -27.76 -15.18
CA LYS A 498 -9.69 -28.42 -14.74
C LYS A 498 -9.46 -29.12 -13.40
N SER A 499 -8.95 -30.35 -13.41
CA SER A 499 -8.60 -31.11 -12.21
C SER A 499 -7.26 -30.67 -11.60
N GLN A 500 -6.34 -30.18 -12.42
CA GLN A 500 -5.08 -29.58 -11.98
C GLN A 500 -5.14 -28.07 -12.15
N LYS A 501 -4.51 -27.32 -11.24
CA LYS A 501 -4.50 -25.85 -11.24
C LYS A 501 -3.13 -25.30 -11.56
N TYR A 502 -3.09 -24.20 -12.31
CA TYR A 502 -1.85 -23.62 -12.81
C TYR A 502 -1.72 -22.13 -12.46
N ASP A 503 -0.50 -21.71 -12.11
CA ASP A 503 -0.09 -20.31 -12.20
C ASP A 503 0.32 -20.03 -13.64
N VAL A 504 -0.34 -19.06 -14.29
CA VAL A 504 -0.22 -18.81 -15.73
C VAL A 504 0.39 -17.45 -15.97
N GLN A 505 1.56 -17.40 -16.60
CA GLN A 505 2.26 -16.14 -16.88
C GLN A 505 3.07 -16.21 -18.19
N PRO A 506 3.29 -15.08 -18.88
CA PRO A 506 2.73 -13.75 -18.60
C PRO A 506 1.26 -13.63 -19.07
N GLY A 507 0.48 -12.76 -18.41
CA GLY A 507 -0.91 -12.49 -18.80
C GLY A 507 -1.08 -11.30 -19.76
N TYR A 508 0.01 -10.79 -20.34
CA TYR A 508 0.00 -9.60 -21.20
C TYR A 508 0.80 -9.81 -22.48
N PRO A 509 0.16 -10.21 -23.60
CA PRO A 509 0.82 -10.29 -24.88
C PRO A 509 1.13 -8.91 -25.46
N ILE A 510 2.37 -8.79 -25.92
CA ILE A 510 2.91 -7.58 -26.54
C ILE A 510 2.92 -7.79 -28.05
N VAL A 511 2.02 -7.09 -28.74
CA VAL A 511 1.94 -7.10 -30.21
C VAL A 511 2.79 -5.96 -30.75
N LYS A 512 3.86 -6.29 -31.46
CA LYS A 512 4.71 -5.34 -32.18
C LYS A 512 4.38 -5.36 -33.68
N ALA A 513 4.81 -4.34 -34.42
CA ALA A 513 4.67 -4.35 -35.87
C ALA A 513 5.38 -5.60 -36.46
N GLY A 514 4.68 -6.36 -37.29
CA GLY A 514 5.17 -7.66 -37.80
C GLY A 514 4.80 -8.84 -36.90
N GLN A 515 5.60 -9.91 -36.94
CA GLN A 515 5.34 -11.13 -36.18
C GLN A 515 6.19 -11.19 -34.91
N SER A 516 5.53 -11.52 -33.80
CA SER A 516 6.14 -11.73 -32.48
C SER A 516 5.78 -13.10 -31.94
N ALA A 517 6.55 -13.59 -30.97
CA ALA A 517 6.29 -14.85 -30.29
C ALA A 517 6.42 -14.66 -28.78
N GLN A 518 5.57 -15.34 -28.01
CA GLN A 518 5.58 -15.31 -26.56
C GLN A 518 5.27 -16.70 -26.01
N ARG A 519 6.08 -17.16 -25.07
CA ARG A 519 5.83 -18.40 -24.32
C ARG A 519 4.99 -18.08 -23.09
N ILE A 520 3.90 -18.82 -22.91
CA ILE A 520 3.05 -18.77 -21.73
C ILE A 520 3.36 -20.00 -20.87
N SER A 521 3.91 -19.78 -19.68
CA SER A 521 4.26 -20.84 -18.73
C SER A 521 3.06 -21.16 -17.86
N TYR A 522 2.69 -22.44 -17.84
CA TYR A 522 1.73 -23.02 -16.90
C TYR A 522 2.50 -23.80 -15.84
N ARG A 523 2.58 -23.24 -14.64
CA ARG A 523 3.23 -23.90 -13.51
C ARG A 523 2.19 -24.53 -12.61
N ARG A 524 2.21 -25.86 -12.51
CA ARG A 524 1.27 -26.59 -11.66
C ARG A 524 1.37 -26.12 -10.21
N LYS A 525 0.22 -25.80 -9.61
CA LYS A 525 0.08 -25.40 -8.21
C LYS A 525 -0.11 -26.66 -7.37
N ILE A 526 0.81 -26.87 -6.43
CA ILE A 526 0.74 -28.01 -5.50
C ILE A 526 -0.17 -27.74 -4.30
N ALA A 527 -0.33 -26.47 -3.91
CA ALA A 527 -1.22 -26.04 -2.85
C ALA A 527 -1.67 -24.57 -3.05
N SER A 528 -2.66 -24.15 -2.27
CA SER A 528 -3.11 -22.76 -2.25
C SER A 528 -2.14 -21.87 -1.46
N PRO A 529 -1.80 -20.66 -1.95
CA PRO A 529 -1.08 -19.66 -1.16
C PRO A 529 -1.90 -19.15 0.04
N LEU A 530 -3.22 -19.40 0.12
CA LEU A 530 -4.03 -19.12 1.32
C LEU A 530 -3.63 -19.97 2.54
N LEU A 531 -2.83 -21.02 2.33
CA LEU A 531 -2.22 -21.83 3.38
C LEU A 531 -0.92 -21.21 3.90
N ASN A 532 -0.31 -20.28 3.17
CA ASN A 532 0.98 -19.71 3.55
C ASN A 532 0.86 -18.93 4.85
N GLN A 533 1.86 -19.12 5.72
CA GLN A 533 1.96 -18.44 7.01
C GLN A 533 3.40 -18.01 7.23
N ALA A 534 3.60 -16.87 7.89
CA ALA A 534 4.93 -16.37 8.21
C ALA A 534 5.03 -15.91 9.67
N PHE A 535 6.19 -16.14 10.27
CA PHE A 535 6.56 -15.56 11.56
C PHE A 535 7.47 -14.36 11.33
N ASN A 536 7.08 -13.21 11.85
CA ASN A 536 7.96 -12.05 12.00
C ASN A 536 8.59 -12.08 13.39
N LEU A 537 9.93 -11.99 13.41
CA LEU A 537 10.72 -11.91 14.63
C LEU A 537 11.17 -10.46 14.81
N LEU A 538 10.66 -9.82 15.88
CA LEU A 538 10.83 -8.39 16.11
C LEU A 538 11.82 -8.10 17.26
N GLY A 539 12.58 -7.04 17.05
CA GLY A 539 13.67 -6.59 17.90
C GLY A 539 13.33 -5.37 18.76
N LEU A 540 14.37 -4.64 19.15
CA LEU A 540 14.23 -3.36 19.84
C LEU A 540 13.35 -2.39 19.03
N GLY A 541 12.32 -1.82 19.68
CA GLY A 541 11.37 -0.91 19.03
C GLY A 541 10.44 -1.60 18.03
N ASP A 542 10.24 -2.91 18.16
CA ASP A 542 9.46 -3.77 17.27
C ASP A 542 9.98 -3.79 15.81
N ALA A 543 11.26 -3.46 15.63
CA ALA A 543 11.92 -3.53 14.33
C ALA A 543 12.09 -4.98 13.86
N LEU A 544 11.66 -5.29 12.64
CA LEU A 544 11.84 -6.62 12.04
C LEU A 544 13.33 -6.93 11.83
N PHE A 545 13.82 -8.02 12.40
CA PHE A 545 15.20 -8.48 12.17
C PHE A 545 15.28 -9.80 11.41
N ALA A 546 14.28 -10.67 11.52
CA ALA A 546 14.19 -11.92 10.76
C ALA A 546 12.73 -12.33 10.52
N SER A 547 12.51 -13.17 9.51
CA SER A 547 11.22 -13.80 9.22
C SER A 547 11.39 -15.28 8.87
N VAL A 548 10.38 -16.08 9.20
CA VAL A 548 10.25 -17.49 8.79
C VAL A 548 8.97 -17.61 7.98
N GLU A 549 9.07 -17.88 6.69
CA GLU A 549 7.93 -17.99 5.78
C GLU A 549 7.71 -19.45 5.38
N LEU A 550 6.47 -19.91 5.48
CA LEU A 550 6.05 -21.22 5.04
C LEU A 550 5.24 -21.07 3.74
N ASP A 551 5.83 -21.45 2.62
CA ASP A 551 5.22 -21.38 1.29
C ASP A 551 4.73 -22.76 0.86
N HIS A 552 3.46 -23.06 1.17
CA HIS A 552 2.80 -24.30 0.77
C HIS A 552 2.72 -24.44 -0.75
N SER A 553 2.61 -23.34 -1.48
CA SER A 553 2.53 -23.36 -2.95
C SER A 553 3.84 -23.82 -3.61
N LYS A 554 4.95 -23.82 -2.86
CA LYS A 554 6.26 -24.31 -3.30
C LYS A 554 6.80 -25.50 -2.50
N GLY A 555 6.20 -25.81 -1.35
CA GLY A 555 6.71 -26.84 -0.44
C GLY A 555 8.02 -26.42 0.25
N LEU A 556 8.22 -25.12 0.43
CA LEU A 556 9.44 -24.53 1.00
C LEU A 556 9.14 -23.72 2.25
N LEU A 557 10.05 -23.81 3.22
CA LEU A 557 10.16 -22.92 4.36
C LEU A 557 11.41 -22.06 4.17
N SER A 558 11.25 -20.74 4.23
CA SER A 558 12.33 -19.78 4.03
C SER A 558 12.63 -19.02 5.32
N VAL A 559 13.91 -18.93 5.69
CA VAL A 559 14.39 -18.09 6.79
C VAL A 559 15.15 -16.91 6.21
N HIS A 560 14.66 -15.69 6.45
CA HIS A 560 15.22 -14.48 5.89
C HIS A 560 15.63 -13.49 6.99
N ALA A 561 16.80 -12.86 6.84
CA ALA A 561 17.28 -11.75 7.65
C ALA A 561 18.09 -10.78 6.79
N ALA A 562 17.93 -9.47 7.02
CA ALA A 562 18.50 -8.42 6.18
C ALA A 562 19.60 -7.58 6.89
N GLY A 563 20.30 -8.16 7.87
CA GLY A 563 21.39 -7.48 8.57
C GLY A 563 20.97 -6.53 9.69
N ASN A 564 19.69 -6.52 10.06
CA ASN A 564 19.20 -5.77 11.22
C ASN A 564 19.60 -6.46 12.52
N SER A 565 19.99 -5.66 13.52
CA SER A 565 20.32 -6.20 14.84
C SER A 565 19.06 -6.48 15.65
N PRO A 566 18.93 -7.66 16.28
CA PRO A 566 17.73 -7.98 17.04
C PRO A 566 17.53 -7.04 18.22
N HIS A 567 18.47 -6.99 19.16
CA HIS A 567 18.34 -6.15 20.34
C HIS A 567 19.68 -5.94 21.05
N VAL A 568 20.23 -4.74 20.90
CA VAL A 568 21.57 -4.34 21.41
C VAL A 568 21.78 -4.46 22.93
N TYR A 569 20.72 -4.69 23.72
CA TYR A 569 20.80 -4.88 25.19
C TYR A 569 20.97 -6.35 25.60
N PHE A 570 20.99 -7.27 24.63
CA PHE A 570 21.30 -8.69 24.83
C PHE A 570 22.58 -9.09 24.09
N PRO A 571 23.71 -8.41 24.31
CA PRO A 571 24.94 -8.71 23.58
C PRO A 571 25.39 -10.14 23.84
N ASP A 572 25.75 -10.85 22.78
CA ASP A 572 26.26 -12.23 22.77
C ASP A 572 25.32 -13.28 23.40
N GLN A 573 24.08 -12.89 23.72
CA GLN A 573 23.04 -13.77 24.22
C GLN A 573 22.13 -14.18 23.04
N THR A 574 21.68 -15.43 23.03
CA THR A 574 20.65 -15.87 22.08
C THR A 574 19.39 -15.04 22.29
N TYR A 575 19.02 -14.26 21.28
CA TYR A 575 17.81 -13.46 21.27
C TYR A 575 16.68 -14.19 20.53
N ALA A 576 17.01 -14.93 19.46
CA ALA A 576 16.08 -15.86 18.83
C ALA A 576 16.79 -17.09 18.26
N GLN A 577 16.06 -18.19 18.15
CA GLN A 577 16.54 -19.42 17.51
C GLN A 577 15.39 -20.13 16.81
N ILE A 578 15.66 -20.62 15.61
CA ILE A 578 14.72 -21.40 14.79
C ILE A 578 15.32 -22.79 14.63
N LYS A 579 14.56 -23.84 14.91
CA LYS A 579 14.89 -25.22 14.53
C LYS A 579 13.77 -25.84 13.73
N ILE A 580 14.14 -26.69 12.78
CA ILE A 580 13.20 -27.51 12.04
C ILE A 580 13.58 -28.97 12.26
N ARG A 581 12.59 -29.80 12.56
CA ARG A 581 12.75 -31.25 12.71
C ARG A 581 11.82 -31.97 11.74
N ASP A 582 12.31 -33.06 11.14
CA ASP A 582 11.47 -33.90 10.30
C ASP A 582 10.46 -34.71 11.11
N GLY A 583 9.53 -35.41 10.44
CA GLY A 583 8.55 -36.30 11.07
C GLY A 583 9.15 -37.39 11.99
N SER A 584 10.42 -37.75 11.80
CA SER A 584 11.18 -38.67 12.67
C SER A 584 11.89 -37.99 13.84
N ASN A 585 11.61 -36.70 14.06
CA ASN A 585 12.16 -35.82 15.10
C ASN A 585 13.67 -35.51 14.95
N ARG A 586 14.26 -35.77 13.78
CA ARG A 586 15.65 -35.43 13.48
C ARG A 586 15.76 -33.94 13.14
N GLU A 587 16.71 -33.25 13.74
CA GLU A 587 16.99 -31.84 13.43
C GLU A 587 17.56 -31.74 12.01
N ILE A 588 16.83 -31.06 11.12
CA ILE A 588 17.22 -30.84 9.72
C ILE A 588 17.70 -29.40 9.47
N TYR A 589 17.37 -28.48 10.39
CA TYR A 589 17.83 -27.10 10.31
C TYR A 589 17.90 -26.45 11.68
N LYS A 590 18.87 -25.55 11.86
CA LYS A 590 18.99 -24.70 13.05
C LYS A 590 19.65 -23.37 12.70
N ARG A 591 19.04 -22.27 13.15
CA ARG A 591 19.58 -20.92 13.05
C ARG A 591 19.45 -20.18 14.37
N THR A 592 20.52 -19.52 14.80
CA THR A 592 20.57 -18.74 16.04
C THR A 592 20.89 -17.29 15.71
N PHE A 593 20.21 -16.36 16.36
CA PHE A 593 20.42 -14.92 16.28
C PHE A 593 20.78 -14.40 17.68
N LEU A 594 21.98 -13.85 17.83
CA LEU A 594 22.42 -13.17 19.04
C LEU A 594 21.87 -11.73 19.08
N GLY A 595 21.70 -11.13 20.26
CA GLY A 595 21.08 -9.80 20.37
C GLY A 595 21.81 -8.69 19.61
N ASN A 596 23.13 -8.81 19.44
CA ASN A 596 24.00 -7.89 18.68
C ASN A 596 24.35 -8.38 17.26
N ASP A 597 23.81 -9.52 16.81
CA ASP A 597 24.07 -10.05 15.47
C ASP A 597 23.53 -9.12 14.38
N ARG A 598 24.16 -9.15 13.19
CA ARG A 598 23.66 -8.47 11.98
C ARG A 598 23.72 -9.43 10.79
N LEU A 599 23.03 -10.56 10.94
CA LEU A 599 23.09 -11.63 9.94
C LEU A 599 22.27 -11.26 8.69
N ILE A 600 22.85 -11.56 7.54
CA ILE A 600 22.13 -11.62 6.26
C ILE A 600 21.93 -13.11 5.97
N VAL A 601 20.67 -13.54 5.93
CA VAL A 601 20.29 -14.95 5.78
C VAL A 601 19.20 -15.05 4.73
N HIS A 602 19.30 -16.05 3.87
CA HIS A 602 18.25 -16.47 2.96
C HIS A 602 18.37 -17.98 2.76
N ASP A 603 17.90 -18.73 3.76
CA ASP A 603 17.94 -20.19 3.74
C ASP A 603 16.58 -20.71 3.26
N GLU A 604 16.56 -21.70 2.38
CA GLU A 604 15.34 -22.40 1.93
C GLU A 604 15.44 -23.88 2.31
N ILE A 605 14.37 -24.39 2.93
CA ILE A 605 14.28 -25.75 3.45
C ILE A 605 13.01 -26.38 2.90
N ALA A 606 13.13 -27.50 2.18
CA ALA A 606 11.96 -28.28 1.81
C ALA A 606 11.30 -28.86 3.06
N PHE A 607 9.98 -28.80 3.16
CA PHE A 607 9.23 -29.35 4.28
C PHE A 607 8.25 -30.43 3.83
N SER A 608 7.88 -31.30 4.77
CA SER A 608 6.78 -32.25 4.65
C SER A 608 5.73 -32.02 5.73
N TYR A 609 4.49 -32.43 5.47
CA TYR A 609 3.47 -32.40 6.52
C TYR A 609 3.85 -33.36 7.66
N GLY A 610 3.76 -32.87 8.90
CA GLY A 610 4.24 -33.55 10.10
C GLY A 610 5.59 -33.03 10.62
N ASP A 611 6.34 -32.28 9.82
CA ASP A 611 7.56 -31.61 10.27
C ASP A 611 7.25 -30.57 11.36
N ARG A 612 8.22 -30.34 12.25
CA ARG A 612 8.09 -29.47 13.42
C ARG A 612 8.98 -28.25 13.32
N ILE A 613 8.43 -27.08 13.67
CA ILE A 613 9.15 -25.82 13.81
C ILE A 613 9.22 -25.46 15.29
N GLU A 614 10.42 -25.24 15.81
CA GLU A 614 10.67 -24.72 17.15
C GLU A 614 11.20 -23.29 17.01
N ILE A 615 10.50 -22.31 17.61
CA ILE A 615 10.93 -20.91 17.62
C ILE A 615 11.14 -20.48 19.07
N TYR A 616 12.39 -20.22 19.42
CA TYR A 616 12.78 -19.50 20.62
C TYR A 616 12.85 -18.01 20.32
N HIS A 617 12.26 -17.18 21.19
CA HIS A 617 12.33 -15.73 21.16
C HIS A 617 12.42 -15.20 22.59
N ARG A 618 13.48 -14.44 22.90
CA ARG A 618 13.76 -13.92 24.24
C ARG A 618 12.65 -13.03 24.79
N GLU A 619 11.97 -12.31 23.89
CA GLU A 619 10.80 -11.50 24.20
C GLU A 619 9.59 -12.06 23.43
N PRO A 620 8.88 -13.08 23.95
CA PRO A 620 7.89 -13.83 23.16
C PRO A 620 6.70 -13.01 22.66
N THR A 621 6.39 -11.88 23.30
CA THR A 621 5.39 -10.90 22.82
C THR A 621 5.77 -10.23 21.49
N ARG A 622 7.04 -10.33 21.07
CA ARG A 622 7.58 -9.79 19.81
C ARG A 622 7.65 -10.82 18.67
N LEU A 623 7.15 -12.03 18.88
CA LEU A 623 6.90 -13.00 17.81
C LEU A 623 5.50 -12.77 17.25
N ARG A 624 5.39 -12.49 15.95
CA ARG A 624 4.10 -12.21 15.28
C ARG A 624 3.86 -13.21 14.15
N LEU A 625 2.64 -13.72 14.04
CA LEU A 625 2.21 -14.53 12.91
C LEU A 625 1.50 -13.66 11.86
N LEU A 626 1.74 -13.96 10.59
CA LEU A 626 1.07 -13.38 9.43
C LEU A 626 0.48 -14.50 8.54
N PRO A 627 -0.80 -14.43 8.16
CA PRO A 627 -1.82 -13.55 8.75
C PRO A 627 -2.01 -13.88 10.24
N ALA A 628 -2.45 -12.90 11.02
CA ALA A 628 -2.65 -13.09 12.45
C ALA A 628 -3.75 -14.13 12.70
N ALA A 629 -3.47 -15.09 13.58
CA ALA A 629 -4.44 -16.07 14.06
C ALA A 629 -4.38 -16.14 15.60
N SER A 630 -5.54 -16.19 16.24
CA SER A 630 -5.64 -16.16 17.69
C SER A 630 -5.27 -17.51 18.29
N GLY A 631 -4.56 -17.51 19.42
CA GLY A 631 -4.27 -18.75 20.18
C GLY A 631 -3.21 -19.65 19.57
N ILE A 632 -2.44 -19.19 18.58
CA ILE A 632 -1.34 -19.96 17.97
C ILE A 632 0.04 -19.63 18.54
N ILE A 633 0.30 -18.36 18.92
CA ILE A 633 1.55 -17.94 19.59
C ILE A 633 1.30 -17.92 21.10
N ASP A 634 2.10 -18.67 21.86
CA ASP A 634 2.19 -18.53 23.30
C ASP A 634 3.11 -17.35 23.63
N THR A 635 2.52 -16.22 23.98
CA THR A 635 3.24 -14.99 24.33
C THR A 635 3.82 -15.01 25.74
N LEU A 636 3.56 -16.05 26.52
CA LEU A 636 4.10 -16.25 27.88
C LEU A 636 5.32 -17.19 27.89
N SER A 637 5.54 -17.94 26.81
CA SER A 637 6.65 -18.90 26.66
C SER A 637 7.70 -18.38 25.69
N GLU A 638 8.97 -18.33 26.13
CA GLU A 638 10.09 -17.99 25.23
C GLU A 638 10.24 -18.98 24.07
N THR A 639 9.74 -20.22 24.19
CA THR A 639 9.79 -21.23 23.11
C THR A 639 8.40 -21.68 22.70
N ASN A 640 8.13 -21.59 21.41
CA ASN A 640 6.92 -22.10 20.75
C ASN A 640 7.27 -23.30 19.86
N HIS A 641 6.37 -24.29 19.80
CA HIS A 641 6.53 -25.50 18.99
C HIS A 641 5.31 -25.67 18.10
N PHE A 642 5.54 -25.83 16.81
CA PHE A 642 4.52 -25.92 15.78
C PHE A 642 4.70 -27.19 14.95
N VAL A 643 3.60 -27.81 14.55
CA VAL A 643 3.55 -28.87 13.54
C VAL A 643 3.00 -28.28 12.25
N ILE A 644 3.66 -28.56 11.14
CA ILE A 644 3.18 -28.20 9.80
C ILE A 644 2.12 -29.22 9.37
N THR A 645 0.90 -28.76 9.10
CA THR A 645 -0.22 -29.61 8.66
C THR A 645 -0.69 -29.23 7.26
N ALA A 646 -1.52 -30.07 6.65
CA ALA A 646 -2.11 -29.79 5.33
C ALA A 646 -3.02 -28.54 5.31
N SER A 647 -3.49 -28.08 6.47
CA SER A 647 -4.40 -26.92 6.60
C SER A 647 -3.76 -25.71 7.30
N GLY A 648 -2.48 -25.79 7.66
CA GLY A 648 -1.72 -24.73 8.33
C GLY A 648 -0.94 -25.19 9.56
N LEU A 649 -0.57 -24.27 10.43
CA LEU A 649 0.27 -24.53 11.60
C LEU A 649 -0.55 -24.88 12.85
N LYS A 650 -0.17 -25.97 13.53
CA LYS A 650 -0.73 -26.36 14.84
C LYS A 650 0.32 -26.17 15.93
N ASN A 651 0.02 -25.39 16.97
CA ASN A 651 0.85 -25.32 18.15
C ASN A 651 0.67 -26.61 18.99
N GLU A 652 1.76 -27.19 19.49
CA GLU A 652 1.70 -28.45 20.25
C GLU A 652 1.13 -28.29 21.68
N LYS A 653 1.20 -27.08 22.25
CA LYS A 653 0.72 -26.78 23.61
C LYS A 653 -0.63 -26.06 23.62
N LEU A 654 -0.86 -25.19 22.64
CA LEU A 654 -2.10 -24.43 22.54
C LEU A 654 -3.14 -25.21 21.75
N ASN A 655 -4.43 -24.97 22.05
CA ASN A 655 -5.53 -25.67 21.40
C ASN A 655 -6.03 -24.92 20.16
N ASN A 656 -5.13 -24.47 19.29
CA ASN A 656 -5.53 -23.85 18.02
C ASN A 656 -5.95 -24.91 17.01
N ASN A 657 -6.83 -24.53 16.07
CA ASN A 657 -7.29 -25.41 15.00
C ASN A 657 -6.90 -24.85 13.63
N PRO A 658 -5.92 -25.45 12.92
CA PRO A 658 -5.49 -25.00 11.61
C PRO A 658 -6.63 -24.90 10.58
N GLU A 659 -7.62 -25.82 10.64
CA GLU A 659 -8.76 -25.80 9.72
C GLU A 659 -9.70 -24.63 10.00
N SER A 660 -9.90 -24.26 11.27
CA SER A 660 -10.69 -23.08 11.63
C SER A 660 -9.99 -21.79 11.20
N ASP A 661 -8.67 -21.70 11.42
CA ASP A 661 -7.86 -20.57 10.98
C ASP A 661 -7.88 -20.43 9.45
N LEU A 662 -7.84 -21.56 8.71
CA LEU A 662 -7.98 -21.56 7.25
C LEU A 662 -9.39 -21.19 6.79
N ALA A 663 -10.44 -21.61 7.50
CA ALA A 663 -11.82 -21.25 7.17
C ALA A 663 -12.06 -19.73 7.23
N GLU A 664 -11.44 -19.01 8.17
CA GLU A 664 -11.51 -17.54 8.21
C GLU A 664 -10.81 -16.89 7.01
N ARG A 665 -9.68 -17.44 6.57
CA ARG A 665 -8.98 -17.00 5.35
C ARG A 665 -9.78 -17.28 4.09
N LEU A 666 -10.43 -18.45 4.02
CA LEU A 666 -11.35 -18.82 2.93
C LEU A 666 -12.52 -17.85 2.84
N GLU A 667 -13.10 -17.44 3.97
CA GLU A 667 -14.18 -16.44 3.98
C GLU A 667 -13.69 -15.11 3.39
N SER A 668 -12.56 -14.62 3.87
CA SER A 668 -11.96 -13.38 3.38
C SER A 668 -11.65 -13.43 1.88
N ALA A 669 -11.12 -14.55 1.39
CA ALA A 669 -10.85 -14.78 -0.03
C ALA A 669 -12.14 -14.82 -0.86
N SER A 670 -13.19 -15.48 -0.37
CA SER A 670 -14.49 -15.53 -1.06
C SER A 670 -15.14 -14.14 -1.17
N LEU A 671 -15.04 -13.32 -0.12
CA LEU A 671 -15.54 -11.95 -0.12
C LEU A 671 -14.74 -11.06 -1.08
N ALA A 672 -13.43 -11.27 -1.20
CA ALA A 672 -12.60 -10.56 -2.17
C ALA A 672 -12.98 -10.91 -3.62
N ILE A 673 -13.26 -12.19 -3.91
CA ILE A 673 -13.79 -12.63 -5.22
C ILE A 673 -15.16 -11.99 -5.48
N ALA A 674 -16.06 -11.99 -4.49
CA ALA A 674 -17.38 -11.40 -4.61
C ALA A 674 -17.35 -9.89 -4.86
N ALA A 675 -16.40 -9.18 -4.23
CA ALA A 675 -16.21 -7.74 -4.41
C ALA A 675 -15.63 -7.38 -5.79
N ASN A 676 -14.90 -8.30 -6.44
CA ASN A 676 -14.40 -8.12 -7.79
C ASN A 676 -15.33 -8.83 -8.79
N HIS A 677 -16.34 -8.12 -9.28
CA HIS A 677 -17.32 -8.67 -10.21
C HIS A 677 -16.70 -9.26 -11.49
N ALA A 678 -15.58 -8.74 -11.97
CA ALA A 678 -14.90 -9.27 -13.15
C ALA A 678 -14.24 -10.63 -12.86
N VAL A 679 -13.60 -10.79 -11.69
CA VAL A 679 -13.09 -12.10 -11.24
C VAL A 679 -14.24 -13.06 -10.98
N GLY A 680 -15.29 -12.62 -10.28
CA GLY A 680 -16.47 -13.44 -9.98
C GLY A 680 -17.16 -13.98 -11.25
N ALA A 681 -17.25 -13.18 -12.30
CA ALA A 681 -17.87 -13.55 -13.56
C ALA A 681 -16.96 -14.38 -14.50
N ALA A 682 -15.64 -14.38 -14.29
CA ALA A 682 -14.71 -15.11 -15.14
C ALA A 682 -14.78 -16.62 -14.90
N ASP A 683 -14.70 -17.43 -15.97
CA ASP A 683 -14.68 -18.89 -15.86
C ASP A 683 -13.46 -19.39 -15.08
N TYR A 684 -12.32 -18.73 -15.26
CA TYR A 684 -11.03 -19.05 -14.66
C TYR A 684 -10.40 -17.79 -14.08
N ALA A 685 -9.84 -17.89 -12.87
CA ALA A 685 -9.02 -16.86 -12.25
C ALA A 685 -8.19 -17.47 -11.12
N ALA A 686 -6.97 -16.97 -10.94
CA ALA A 686 -6.05 -17.49 -9.92
C ALA A 686 -6.66 -17.51 -8.51
N ALA A 687 -7.45 -16.48 -8.15
CA ALA A 687 -8.15 -16.40 -6.86
C ALA A 687 -9.20 -17.52 -6.68
N LYS A 688 -9.90 -17.92 -7.75
CA LYS A 688 -10.86 -19.03 -7.71
C LYS A 688 -10.15 -20.37 -7.50
N ASP A 689 -9.00 -20.54 -8.13
CA ASP A 689 -8.18 -21.74 -7.95
C ASP A 689 -7.55 -21.80 -6.56
N ASP A 690 -7.09 -20.65 -6.04
CA ASP A 690 -6.57 -20.53 -4.68
C ASP A 690 -7.65 -20.90 -3.65
N LEU A 691 -8.89 -20.45 -3.86
CA LEU A 691 -10.03 -20.83 -3.03
C LEU A 691 -10.33 -22.33 -3.14
N TRP A 692 -10.40 -22.88 -4.36
CA TRP A 692 -10.67 -24.30 -4.59
C TRP A 692 -9.61 -25.20 -3.93
N LEU A 693 -8.33 -24.95 -4.17
CA LEU A 693 -7.22 -25.73 -3.60
C LEU A 693 -7.23 -25.70 -2.07
N ALA A 694 -7.52 -24.55 -1.46
CA ALA A 694 -7.60 -24.43 -0.01
C ALA A 694 -8.82 -25.16 0.58
N VAL A 695 -9.97 -25.14 -0.10
CA VAL A 695 -11.14 -25.94 0.31
C VAL A 695 -10.81 -27.44 0.21
N MET A 696 -10.14 -27.87 -0.86
CA MET A 696 -9.77 -29.28 -1.06
C MET A 696 -8.74 -29.79 -0.03
N ALA A 697 -7.96 -28.90 0.57
CA ALA A 697 -6.99 -29.22 1.63
C ALA A 697 -7.64 -29.52 3.01
N LEU A 698 -8.95 -29.30 3.16
CA LEU A 698 -9.68 -29.56 4.41
C LEU A 698 -10.14 -31.01 4.51
N SER A 699 -10.27 -31.50 5.75
CA SER A 699 -10.89 -32.79 6.03
C SER A 699 -12.43 -32.74 5.94
N ARG A 700 -13.05 -33.91 5.78
CA ARG A 700 -14.52 -34.05 5.84
C ARG A 700 -14.96 -34.10 7.32
N PRO A 701 -16.10 -33.46 7.70
CA PRO A 701 -17.13 -32.88 6.83
C PRO A 701 -16.96 -31.38 6.50
N LEU A 702 -15.95 -30.71 7.03
CA LEU A 702 -15.79 -29.26 6.86
C LEU A 702 -15.55 -28.88 5.39
N ARG A 703 -14.74 -29.66 4.68
CA ARG A 703 -14.54 -29.51 3.23
C ARG A 703 -15.85 -29.45 2.46
N ASP A 704 -16.72 -30.44 2.69
CA ASP A 704 -17.97 -30.57 1.94
C ASP A 704 -18.90 -29.37 2.24
N THR A 705 -18.91 -28.92 3.49
CA THR A 705 -19.66 -27.73 3.93
C THR A 705 -19.15 -26.45 3.25
N LEU A 706 -17.84 -26.22 3.25
CA LEU A 706 -17.26 -25.00 2.66
C LEU A 706 -17.26 -25.04 1.13
N TYR A 707 -17.11 -26.22 0.51
CA TYR A 707 -17.28 -26.38 -0.93
C TYR A 707 -18.70 -25.97 -1.36
N ALA A 708 -19.73 -26.44 -0.65
CA ALA A 708 -21.11 -26.05 -0.93
C ALA A 708 -21.33 -24.55 -0.69
N LYS A 709 -20.75 -23.98 0.37
CA LYS A 709 -20.83 -22.55 0.68
C LYS A 709 -20.24 -21.69 -0.43
N TYR A 710 -19.10 -22.07 -0.98
CA TYR A 710 -18.34 -21.25 -1.93
C TYR A 710 -18.53 -21.63 -3.40
N TYR A 711 -19.42 -22.59 -3.71
CA TYR A 711 -19.61 -23.13 -5.06
C TYR A 711 -19.75 -22.06 -6.16
N LEU A 712 -20.47 -20.96 -5.89
CA LEU A 712 -20.65 -19.85 -6.85
C LEU A 712 -19.38 -19.02 -7.12
N TYR A 713 -18.35 -19.14 -6.28
CA TYR A 713 -17.07 -18.47 -6.43
C TYR A 713 -15.99 -19.39 -7.02
N LEU A 714 -16.31 -20.66 -7.27
CA LEU A 714 -15.41 -21.63 -7.89
C LEU A 714 -15.65 -21.66 -9.41
N SER A 715 -14.69 -22.21 -10.16
CA SER A 715 -14.90 -22.46 -11.58
C SER A 715 -15.89 -23.60 -11.77
N MET A 716 -16.85 -23.44 -12.69
CA MET A 716 -17.78 -24.51 -13.07
C MET A 716 -17.09 -25.65 -13.85
N TYR A 717 -15.87 -25.42 -14.31
CA TYR A 717 -15.04 -26.39 -15.04
C TYR A 717 -14.12 -27.21 -14.12
N ASN A 718 -14.24 -27.03 -12.80
CA ASN A 718 -13.53 -27.85 -11.84
C ASN A 718 -14.01 -29.31 -11.93
N GLU A 719 -13.09 -30.21 -12.27
CA GLU A 719 -13.34 -31.65 -12.24
C GLU A 719 -12.91 -32.19 -10.87
N LEU A 720 -13.86 -32.74 -10.11
CA LEU A 720 -13.56 -33.49 -8.89
C LEU A 720 -12.96 -34.82 -9.30
N VAL A 721 -11.66 -34.97 -9.12
CA VAL A 721 -11.03 -36.29 -9.11
C VAL A 721 -11.25 -36.85 -7.71
N ASP A 722 -11.99 -37.94 -7.57
CA ASP A 722 -11.96 -38.72 -6.34
C ASP A 722 -10.49 -39.17 -6.17
N HIS A 723 -9.82 -38.61 -5.15
CA HIS A 723 -8.44 -38.82 -4.72
C HIS A 723 -7.35 -37.94 -5.39
N PRO A 724 -6.72 -37.01 -4.65
CA PRO A 724 -5.33 -36.64 -4.94
C PRO A 724 -4.45 -37.82 -4.52
N GLU A 725 -3.66 -38.35 -5.45
CA GLU A 725 -2.56 -39.27 -5.11
C GLU A 725 -1.65 -38.56 -4.11
N VAL A 726 -1.65 -39.04 -2.87
CA VAL A 726 -0.61 -38.73 -1.90
C VAL A 726 0.71 -39.18 -2.53
N PRO A 727 1.78 -38.36 -2.55
CA PRO A 727 3.08 -38.82 -3.01
C PRO A 727 3.45 -40.11 -2.29
N GLU A 728 3.72 -41.18 -3.05
CA GLU A 728 4.08 -42.48 -2.45
C GLU A 728 5.27 -42.30 -1.52
N VAL A 729 5.09 -42.67 -0.25
CA VAL A 729 6.17 -42.80 0.71
C VAL A 729 7.08 -43.92 0.20
N PRO A 730 8.41 -43.73 0.09
CA PRO A 730 9.31 -44.79 -0.35
C PRO A 730 9.12 -46.02 0.54
N GLU A 731 8.79 -47.17 -0.06
CA GLU A 731 8.62 -48.43 0.67
C GLU A 731 9.92 -48.77 1.42
N VAL A 732 9.80 -48.93 2.74
CA VAL A 732 10.88 -49.43 3.60
C VAL A 732 11.03 -50.93 3.35
N PRO A 733 12.25 -51.47 3.15
CA PRO A 733 12.45 -52.90 2.92
C PRO A 733 11.87 -53.74 4.06
N GLU A 734 11.07 -54.76 3.72
CA GLU A 734 10.44 -55.67 4.68
C GLU A 734 11.49 -56.39 5.55
N VAL A 735 11.26 -56.40 6.86
CA VAL A 735 12.04 -57.15 7.84
C VAL A 735 11.53 -58.60 7.87
N PRO A 736 12.41 -59.63 7.93
CA PRO A 736 11.97 -61.03 7.87
C PRO A 736 11.06 -61.42 9.05
N GLU A 737 10.01 -62.19 8.74
CA GLU A 737 9.01 -62.68 9.69
C GLU A 737 9.60 -63.57 10.80
N VAL A 738 9.10 -63.35 12.02
CA VAL A 738 9.40 -64.15 13.22
C VAL A 738 8.35 -65.26 13.37
N PRO A 739 8.70 -66.49 13.79
CA PRO A 739 7.77 -67.63 13.78
C PRO A 739 6.61 -67.48 14.76
N GLU A 740 5.45 -67.98 14.33
CA GLU A 740 4.17 -67.97 15.06
C GLU A 740 4.18 -68.71 16.40
N VAL A 741 3.46 -68.14 17.37
CA VAL A 741 3.20 -68.71 18.71
C VAL A 741 1.73 -69.16 18.78
N PRO A 742 1.38 -70.28 19.45
CA PRO A 742 0.08 -70.93 19.30
C PRO A 742 -1.10 -70.14 19.89
N GLU A 743 -2.26 -70.30 19.24
CA GLU A 743 -3.54 -69.66 19.54
C GLU A 743 -4.07 -69.93 20.95
N VAL A 744 -4.67 -68.89 21.55
CA VAL A 744 -5.40 -68.90 22.82
C VAL A 744 -6.90 -68.80 22.52
N PRO A 745 -7.80 -69.49 23.25
CA PRO A 745 -9.20 -69.64 22.84
C PRO A 745 -10.02 -68.36 22.86
N GLU A 746 -10.97 -68.27 21.92
CA GLU A 746 -11.89 -67.14 21.72
C GLU A 746 -12.73 -66.80 22.95
N VAL A 747 -12.82 -65.49 23.24
CA VAL A 747 -13.73 -64.89 24.22
C VAL A 747 -15.00 -64.43 23.49
N PRO A 748 -16.21 -64.61 24.04
CA PRO A 748 -17.46 -64.27 23.33
C PRO A 748 -17.59 -62.76 23.06
N GLU A 749 -18.11 -62.43 21.87
CA GLU A 749 -18.36 -61.06 21.42
C GLU A 749 -19.33 -60.31 22.34
N VAL A 750 -18.97 -59.06 22.64
CA VAL A 750 -19.81 -58.08 23.32
C VAL A 750 -20.69 -57.39 22.26
N PRO A 751 -22.01 -57.20 22.47
CA PRO A 751 -22.86 -56.53 21.49
C PRO A 751 -22.43 -55.08 21.25
N GLU A 752 -22.40 -54.66 19.99
CA GLU A 752 -22.13 -53.27 19.59
C GLU A 752 -23.17 -52.30 20.17
N GLU A 753 -22.69 -51.15 20.67
CA GLU A 753 -23.53 -50.03 21.06
C GLU A 753 -24.21 -49.40 19.83
N PRO A 754 -25.47 -48.94 19.94
CA PRO A 754 -26.20 -48.38 18.83
C PRO A 754 -25.60 -47.04 18.38
N VAL A 755 -25.29 -46.94 17.10
CA VAL A 755 -24.84 -45.71 16.42
C VAL A 755 -25.90 -44.61 16.58
N VAL A 756 -25.48 -43.45 17.11
CA VAL A 756 -26.31 -42.24 17.20
C VAL A 756 -26.50 -41.67 15.78
N PRO A 757 -27.73 -41.52 15.27
CA PRO A 757 -27.96 -40.96 13.94
C PRO A 757 -27.55 -39.49 13.87
N ALA A 758 -26.94 -39.10 12.74
CA ALA A 758 -26.52 -37.73 12.48
C ALA A 758 -27.69 -36.74 12.56
N PRO A 759 -27.46 -35.49 13.01
CA PRO A 759 -28.51 -34.47 13.06
C PRO A 759 -29.03 -34.14 11.65
N PRO A 760 -30.33 -33.84 11.50
CA PRO A 760 -30.96 -33.61 10.21
C PRO A 760 -30.42 -32.33 9.53
N LEU A 761 -30.20 -32.39 8.21
CA LEU A 761 -29.69 -31.30 7.38
C LEU A 761 -30.63 -30.09 7.34
N TYR A 762 -31.93 -30.32 7.50
CA TYR A 762 -32.97 -29.31 7.54
C TYR A 762 -33.86 -29.49 8.80
N PRO A 763 -34.65 -28.48 9.20
CA PRO A 763 -35.63 -28.65 10.27
C PRO A 763 -36.54 -29.87 10.01
N LEU A 764 -36.88 -30.61 11.07
CA LEU A 764 -37.78 -31.75 10.94
C LEU A 764 -39.15 -31.29 10.43
N TRP A 765 -39.78 -32.10 9.57
CA TRP A 765 -41.15 -31.83 9.14
C TRP A 765 -42.11 -31.92 10.33
N GLU A 766 -42.85 -30.85 10.55
CA GLU A 766 -43.91 -30.73 11.54
C GLU A 766 -45.29 -30.75 10.87
N ALA A 767 -46.17 -31.64 11.33
CA ALA A 767 -47.53 -31.77 10.79
C ALA A 767 -48.41 -30.54 11.02
N SER A 768 -48.16 -29.77 12.09
CA SER A 768 -48.91 -28.56 12.43
C SER A 768 -48.44 -27.30 11.68
N ARG A 769 -47.38 -27.40 10.87
CA ARG A 769 -46.76 -26.26 10.20
C ARG A 769 -47.26 -26.12 8.75
N VAL A 770 -47.40 -24.87 8.32
CA VAL A 770 -47.58 -24.51 6.90
C VAL A 770 -46.21 -24.24 6.30
N TYR A 771 -45.98 -24.69 5.07
CA TYR A 771 -44.72 -24.48 4.34
C TYR A 771 -44.96 -23.60 3.12
N VAL A 772 -44.00 -22.73 2.81
CA VAL A 772 -44.03 -21.88 1.60
C VAL A 772 -42.99 -22.35 0.59
N GLY A 773 -43.16 -21.96 -0.67
CA GLY A 773 -42.24 -22.36 -1.75
C GLY A 773 -40.80 -21.99 -1.41
N GLY A 774 -39.89 -22.96 -1.46
CA GLY A 774 -38.49 -22.81 -1.06
C GLY A 774 -38.14 -23.41 0.31
N ASP A 775 -39.13 -23.69 1.17
CA ASP A 775 -38.88 -24.30 2.48
C ASP A 775 -38.31 -25.72 2.33
N ARG A 776 -37.33 -26.06 3.17
CA ARG A 776 -36.68 -27.37 3.20
C ARG A 776 -36.90 -28.04 4.53
N VAL A 777 -37.23 -29.33 4.50
CA VAL A 777 -37.48 -30.14 5.70
C VAL A 777 -36.83 -31.51 5.59
N THR A 778 -36.45 -32.08 6.74
CA THR A 778 -36.06 -33.48 6.84
C THR A 778 -37.22 -34.29 7.40
N HIS A 779 -37.59 -35.38 6.73
CA HIS A 779 -38.63 -36.31 7.20
C HIS A 779 -38.22 -37.74 6.92
N LYS A 780 -38.30 -38.60 7.94
CA LYS A 780 -37.94 -40.03 7.84
C LYS A 780 -36.56 -40.30 7.19
N GLY A 781 -35.59 -39.43 7.46
CA GLY A 781 -34.20 -39.57 6.99
C GLY A 781 -33.93 -39.06 5.56
N ARG A 782 -34.90 -38.40 4.92
CA ARG A 782 -34.78 -37.82 3.57
C ARG A 782 -35.14 -36.33 3.60
N ASN A 783 -34.69 -35.59 2.61
CA ASN A 783 -34.89 -34.15 2.53
C ASN A 783 -35.86 -33.78 1.42
N TYR A 784 -36.68 -32.76 1.68
CA TYR A 784 -37.73 -32.35 0.78
C TYR A 784 -37.81 -30.83 0.67
N LEU A 785 -38.11 -30.36 -0.54
CA LEU A 785 -38.35 -28.95 -0.87
C LEU A 785 -39.83 -28.74 -1.15
N ALA A 786 -40.41 -27.73 -0.51
CA ALA A 786 -41.75 -27.25 -0.82
C ALA A 786 -41.74 -26.49 -2.15
N LYS A 787 -42.52 -26.92 -3.13
CA LYS A 787 -42.59 -26.25 -4.45
C LYS A 787 -43.43 -24.97 -4.43
N TRP A 788 -44.43 -24.90 -3.54
CA TRP A 788 -45.32 -23.76 -3.34
C TRP A 788 -45.90 -23.80 -1.92
N TRP A 789 -47.00 -23.09 -1.68
CA TRP A 789 -47.69 -23.10 -0.39
C TRP A 789 -48.32 -24.47 -0.08
N ILE A 790 -47.98 -25.07 1.06
CA ILE A 790 -48.42 -26.40 1.48
C ILE A 790 -49.15 -26.27 2.82
N GLY A 791 -50.42 -26.69 2.84
CA GLY A 791 -51.24 -26.69 4.05
C GLY A 791 -50.77 -27.70 5.10
N GLN A 792 -51.14 -27.44 6.35
CA GLN A 792 -50.83 -28.31 7.50
C GLN A 792 -51.24 -29.77 7.23
N GLY A 793 -50.43 -30.71 7.71
CA GLY A 793 -50.68 -32.15 7.59
C GLY A 793 -50.29 -32.79 6.25
N THR A 794 -49.82 -32.01 5.27
CA THR A 794 -49.37 -32.56 3.99
C THR A 794 -47.96 -33.14 4.10
N GLU A 795 -47.86 -34.43 4.40
CA GLU A 795 -46.61 -35.14 4.68
C GLU A 795 -45.74 -35.33 3.40
N PRO A 796 -44.44 -34.97 3.41
CA PRO A 796 -43.50 -35.29 2.34
C PRO A 796 -43.09 -36.79 2.36
N GLY A 797 -42.64 -37.32 1.23
CA GLY A 797 -42.22 -38.72 1.08
C GLY A 797 -43.34 -39.70 0.74
N LEU A 798 -44.60 -39.25 0.57
CA LEU A 798 -45.69 -40.08 0.04
C LEU A 798 -45.79 -39.93 -1.48
N GLU A 799 -46.13 -41.00 -2.19
CA GLU A 799 -46.35 -40.96 -3.64
C GLU A 799 -47.45 -39.96 -4.04
N SER A 800 -48.43 -39.71 -3.19
CA SER A 800 -49.51 -38.75 -3.45
C SER A 800 -49.10 -37.28 -3.27
N THR A 801 -48.01 -37.01 -2.55
CA THR A 801 -47.59 -35.65 -2.18
C THR A 801 -46.20 -35.27 -2.67
N THR A 802 -45.43 -36.24 -3.17
CA THR A 802 -44.02 -36.07 -3.56
C THR A 802 -43.78 -36.62 -4.96
N GLY A 803 -43.08 -35.85 -5.79
CA GLY A 803 -42.59 -36.34 -7.07
C GLY A 803 -41.58 -35.41 -7.73
N ALA A 804 -41.41 -35.53 -9.04
CA ALA A 804 -40.34 -34.90 -9.82
C ALA A 804 -40.32 -33.37 -9.68
N ALA A 805 -39.16 -32.74 -9.87
CA ALA A 805 -38.99 -31.30 -9.64
C ALA A 805 -40.03 -30.43 -10.39
N ASP A 806 -40.40 -30.82 -11.62
CA ASP A 806 -41.37 -30.11 -12.46
C ASP A 806 -42.48 -31.03 -13.02
N GLY A 807 -43.67 -30.45 -13.24
CA GLY A 807 -44.70 -31.02 -14.11
C GLY A 807 -45.70 -32.03 -13.50
N ASP A 808 -45.63 -32.33 -12.20
CA ASP A 808 -46.43 -33.41 -11.59
C ASP A 808 -47.52 -32.98 -10.58
N GLY A 809 -47.70 -31.68 -10.34
CA GLY A 809 -48.74 -31.14 -9.45
C GLY A 809 -48.60 -31.53 -7.97
N ARG A 810 -47.51 -32.22 -7.58
CA ARG A 810 -47.28 -32.68 -6.22
C ARG A 810 -46.50 -31.63 -5.41
N PRO A 811 -46.92 -31.33 -4.17
CA PRO A 811 -46.42 -30.20 -3.40
C PRO A 811 -44.95 -30.31 -2.97
N TRP A 812 -44.42 -31.52 -2.80
CA TRP A 812 -43.03 -31.77 -2.39
C TRP A 812 -42.18 -32.34 -3.53
N THR A 813 -40.88 -32.03 -3.53
CA THR A 813 -39.86 -32.78 -4.30
C THR A 813 -38.75 -33.22 -3.36
N GLU A 814 -38.22 -34.43 -3.55
CA GLU A 814 -37.08 -34.96 -2.78
C GLU A 814 -35.79 -34.29 -3.29
N ILE A 815 -34.94 -33.80 -2.37
CA ILE A 815 -33.73 -33.00 -2.67
C ILE A 815 -32.46 -33.53 -2.01
#